data_AF-A0A1P8UB00-F1
#
_entry.id   AF-A0A1P8UB00-F1
#
_cell.length_a   1.000
_cell.length_b   1.000
_cell.length_c   1.000
_cell.angle_alpha   90.00
_cell.angle_beta   90.00
_cell.angle_gamma   90.00
#
_symmetry.space_group_name_H-M   'P 1'
#
loop_
_entity.id
_entity.type
_entity.pdbx_description
1 polymer ?
#
loop_
_entity_poly.entity_id
_entity_poly.type
_entity_poly.pdbx_seq_one_letter_code
_entity_poly.pdbx_strand_id
1 'polypeptide(L)'
;MRFIRARRKATIIVATTLAVVGALCVAPSATAVAGADAAAAIGIVPMAAGVTEAPTQVWAETFENGQGTAPTRLGTYQSAAGTTYTGATYWFDYGNCNGVVLSYLASRSANGNVASFSAPFCTVEVAAVAQMNGRRMADVLGQVAAGVSGGTAGAPANGSTSGTQNNHAVAEWTTDGGTGTANQIVMTSSAIGVSATTNRYYTASIDVVEASCSYLSGANNSRINLSLVVSGTETSVTPTAIQACSASGAGYYTSPTPQGAGSNPWDNGGTSVRAGRFTAAGSQLLTPARLATAQLRVRNQTTASEGNDFGVDNLRLIDVTPSLDKSFAPTSVTAGEVSTLTFTINNTSELAAKADMSFSDALPSGLVVAATPTIGGTCTSTTGSALVRTANAGSSVVTVSGVDFATGATSCTVTVNVTSSTPGVYTNGASNVTTILNSPETATLTVNAPSTLSVRKNIVSRAAASDQFVLRLRSAGSTSDIATATTSGSATGVQTQSIAARQVISGQSYDFSEVMAAGSTSALTNYTSAWECRNGTSVLASGTGSSGTIAIPAATVAGVAVVCTITNSPLLATVTVTKQVQDVTGANPQPGSGWVLGVVPSGTGVTTTPAATTQTTAASGSASWQIFFATAASRATVAVSETQKTTHTFVSAQCQVTSLSGVTRTVTFTAATGGSVADIAPGDAVACGFVNRLKATTLTLTASVGSGSALPTAWNLSATGPSGSAAGPTGTTGSTGATNRTVTPATGYQLAATGGPGTYVAGAWTCADQDGSAVTVTSGGLVSLVAGSAVNCAVTLRTATLTLLKNVVTPSAGFTASTWNVTATPTTLSGVSIPTETRAGAEYSSAGNPASTFEVRPDHTYTLSEALANPSSTIAYRQLALQRLSDGVWVDVESTEITAPAAGQTAVYRFVNDKIPAVVLPLTGGTSTDVFLISGALLLALMAGLAFWQRRRRTRIQHT
;
A
#
# COMPACT_ATOMS: atom_id res chain seq x y z
N MET A 1 -14.59 46.38 -39.47
CA MET A 1 -14.46 46.29 -40.94
C MET A 1 -14.96 44.92 -41.41
N ARG A 2 -15.59 44.87 -42.59
CA ARG A 2 -16.42 43.78 -43.15
C ARG A 2 -15.61 42.57 -43.69
N PHE A 3 -16.26 41.39 -43.64
CA PHE A 3 -16.21 40.12 -44.46
C PHE A 3 -15.02 39.84 -45.41
N ILE A 4 -14.53 38.60 -45.62
CA ILE A 4 -15.15 37.47 -46.39
C ILE A 4 -14.46 36.10 -46.09
N ARG A 5 -15.23 35.00 -46.28
CA ARG A 5 -14.97 33.54 -46.12
C ARG A 5 -13.96 32.90 -47.11
N ALA A 6 -13.35 31.76 -46.74
CA ALA A 6 -13.55 30.43 -47.39
C ALA A 6 -12.85 29.27 -46.65
N ARG A 7 -13.45 28.07 -46.73
CA ARG A 7 -13.16 26.81 -46.00
C ARG A 7 -12.16 25.91 -46.75
N ARG A 8 -11.42 25.05 -46.02
CA ARG A 8 -11.52 23.56 -46.05
C ARG A 8 -10.51 22.90 -45.11
N LYS A 9 -10.98 21.93 -44.31
CA LYS A 9 -10.23 21.04 -43.41
C LYS A 9 -10.03 19.68 -44.09
N ALA A 10 -8.88 19.04 -43.89
CA ALA A 10 -8.62 17.66 -44.25
C ALA A 10 -8.36 16.84 -42.98
N THR A 11 -9.07 15.72 -42.84
CA THR A 11 -8.87 14.66 -41.84
C THR A 11 -8.66 13.36 -42.63
N ILE A 12 -7.58 12.63 -42.33
CA ILE A 12 -7.25 11.34 -42.96
C ILE A 12 -7.71 10.22 -42.03
N ILE A 13 -8.49 9.28 -42.57
CA ILE A 13 -8.85 7.99 -41.97
C ILE A 13 -8.11 6.90 -42.75
N VAL A 14 -7.52 5.96 -42.00
CA VAL A 14 -6.85 4.75 -42.48
C VAL A 14 -7.88 3.66 -42.72
N ALA A 15 -7.80 2.97 -43.86
CA ALA A 15 -8.43 1.67 -44.09
C ALA A 15 -7.49 0.77 -44.91
N THR A 16 -7.34 -0.44 -44.40
CA THR A 16 -6.59 -1.60 -44.90
C THR A 16 -7.19 -2.22 -46.16
N THR A 17 -6.34 -2.66 -47.09
CA THR A 17 -6.66 -3.73 -48.05
C THR A 17 -5.42 -4.56 -48.41
N LEU A 18 -5.68 -5.87 -48.46
CA LEU A 18 -4.82 -7.01 -48.75
C LEU A 18 -4.48 -7.08 -50.25
N ALA A 19 -3.23 -7.36 -50.63
CA ALA A 19 -2.86 -7.67 -52.02
C ALA A 19 -1.75 -8.74 -52.12
N VAL A 20 -1.96 -9.62 -53.10
CA VAL A 20 -1.27 -10.86 -53.46
C VAL A 20 0.15 -10.62 -53.98
N VAL A 21 1.12 -11.42 -53.53
CA VAL A 21 2.52 -11.41 -54.02
C VAL A 21 2.65 -12.32 -55.23
N GLY A 22 2.94 -11.73 -56.39
CA GLY A 22 3.43 -12.41 -57.59
C GLY A 22 4.94 -12.18 -57.75
N ALA A 23 5.68 -13.27 -57.96
CA ALA A 23 7.12 -13.27 -58.18
C ALA A 23 7.49 -12.73 -59.57
N LEU A 24 8.45 -11.80 -59.64
CA LEU A 24 9.20 -11.49 -60.85
C LEU A 24 10.70 -11.53 -60.52
N CYS A 25 11.39 -12.51 -61.12
CA CYS A 25 12.84 -12.60 -61.19
C CYS A 25 13.37 -11.55 -62.17
N VAL A 26 14.35 -10.74 -61.74
CA VAL A 26 15.18 -9.90 -62.63
C VAL A 26 16.61 -10.40 -62.52
N ALA A 27 17.18 -10.82 -63.65
CA ALA A 27 18.57 -11.24 -63.77
C ALA A 27 19.51 -10.02 -63.84
N PRO A 28 20.74 -10.08 -63.27
CA PRO A 28 21.74 -9.04 -63.50
C PRO A 28 22.58 -9.34 -64.75
N SER A 29 22.69 -8.34 -65.61
CA SER A 29 23.59 -8.31 -66.77
C SER A 29 25.02 -8.02 -66.32
N ALA A 30 25.96 -8.92 -66.62
CA ALA A 30 27.38 -8.70 -66.39
C ALA A 30 28.03 -8.02 -67.60
N THR A 31 28.66 -6.85 -67.39
CA THR A 31 29.63 -6.26 -68.32
C THR A 31 31.02 -6.35 -67.69
N ALA A 32 31.91 -7.09 -68.34
CA ALA A 32 33.30 -7.25 -67.94
C ALA A 32 34.11 -5.98 -68.24
N VAL A 33 34.90 -5.53 -67.26
CA VAL A 33 36.03 -4.61 -67.45
C VAL A 33 37.23 -5.22 -66.75
N ALA A 34 38.30 -5.43 -67.51
CA ALA A 34 39.60 -5.85 -67.03
C ALA A 34 40.32 -4.68 -66.34
N GLY A 35 40.94 -4.94 -65.17
CA GLY A 35 41.78 -4.00 -64.45
C GLY A 35 42.40 -4.67 -63.24
N ALA A 36 43.71 -4.53 -63.08
CA ALA A 36 44.56 -5.21 -62.10
C ALA A 36 44.06 -5.10 -60.65
N ASP A 37 44.00 -6.24 -59.97
CA ASP A 37 43.64 -6.36 -58.56
C ASP A 37 44.71 -5.74 -57.65
N ALA A 38 44.38 -4.60 -57.06
CA ALA A 38 44.90 -4.23 -55.76
C ALA A 38 44.23 -5.15 -54.72
N ALA A 39 45.03 -5.73 -53.82
CA ALA A 39 44.57 -6.59 -52.73
C ALA A 39 43.52 -5.88 -51.85
N ALA A 40 42.25 -6.01 -52.21
CA ALA A 40 41.15 -5.72 -51.32
C ALA A 40 41.06 -6.88 -50.32
N ALA A 41 41.35 -6.60 -49.05
CA ALA A 41 41.06 -7.51 -47.96
C ALA A 41 39.53 -7.70 -47.89
N ILE A 42 39.01 -8.75 -48.54
CA ILE A 42 37.63 -9.17 -48.40
C ILE A 42 37.48 -9.70 -46.98
N GLY A 43 36.84 -8.93 -46.11
CA GLY A 43 36.39 -9.42 -44.82
C GLY A 43 35.34 -10.50 -45.06
N ILE A 44 35.70 -11.76 -44.86
CA ILE A 44 34.75 -12.87 -44.84
C ILE A 44 33.87 -12.66 -43.62
N VAL A 45 32.60 -12.32 -43.84
CA VAL A 45 31.57 -12.40 -42.79
C VAL A 45 31.23 -13.88 -42.64
N PRO A 46 31.42 -14.50 -41.46
CA PRO A 46 31.09 -15.89 -41.26
C PRO A 46 29.62 -16.16 -41.60
N MET A 47 29.34 -17.26 -42.30
CA MET A 47 27.95 -17.67 -42.56
C MET A 47 27.33 -18.25 -41.29
N ALA A 48 26.01 -18.49 -41.31
CA ALA A 48 25.32 -19.06 -40.16
C ALA A 48 25.93 -20.41 -39.72
N ALA A 49 26.01 -20.64 -38.41
CA ALA A 49 26.55 -21.86 -37.82
C ALA A 49 25.98 -23.14 -38.46
N GLY A 50 26.89 -24.05 -38.83
CA GLY A 50 26.60 -25.31 -39.51
C GLY A 50 26.57 -25.22 -41.04
N VAL A 51 26.71 -24.01 -41.62
CA VAL A 51 26.78 -23.79 -43.07
C VAL A 51 28.24 -23.68 -43.50
N THR A 52 28.61 -24.45 -44.54
CA THR A 52 29.98 -24.39 -45.07
C THR A 52 30.25 -23.07 -45.79
N GLU A 53 31.41 -22.49 -45.54
CA GLU A 53 31.82 -21.24 -46.19
C GLU A 53 32.43 -21.47 -47.57
N ALA A 54 32.30 -20.50 -48.47
CA ALA A 54 32.98 -20.57 -49.76
C ALA A 54 34.50 -20.45 -49.54
N PRO A 55 35.32 -21.35 -50.09
CA PRO A 55 36.77 -21.22 -50.01
C PRO A 55 37.26 -20.05 -50.87
N THR A 56 38.42 -19.49 -50.54
CA THR A 56 38.96 -18.30 -51.22
C THR A 56 40.10 -18.68 -52.15
N GLN A 57 39.99 -18.38 -53.45
CA GLN A 57 41.11 -18.52 -54.37
C GLN A 57 42.16 -17.43 -54.10
N VAL A 58 43.36 -17.82 -53.72
CA VAL A 58 44.46 -16.88 -53.39
C VAL A 58 45.50 -16.75 -54.51
N TRP A 59 45.50 -17.70 -55.46
CA TRP A 59 46.33 -17.66 -56.65
C TRP A 59 45.75 -18.54 -57.75
N ALA A 60 45.98 -18.16 -59.01
CA ALA A 60 45.65 -18.95 -60.18
C ALA A 60 46.67 -18.75 -61.31
N GLU A 61 46.87 -19.81 -62.08
CA GLU A 61 47.52 -19.80 -63.39
C GLU A 61 46.51 -20.25 -64.44
N THR A 62 46.33 -19.42 -65.47
CA THR A 62 45.43 -19.67 -66.60
C THR A 62 46.19 -19.82 -67.93
N PHE A 63 47.51 -19.76 -67.90
CA PHE A 63 48.40 -19.87 -69.05
C PHE A 63 48.20 -18.82 -70.16
N GLU A 64 47.58 -17.67 -69.85
CA GLU A 64 47.23 -16.64 -70.85
C GLU A 64 48.32 -15.58 -71.07
N ASN A 65 49.30 -15.47 -70.16
CA ASN A 65 50.21 -14.32 -70.16
C ASN A 65 51.14 -14.31 -71.39
N GLY A 66 51.09 -13.22 -72.15
CA GLY A 66 51.94 -13.04 -73.34
C GLY A 66 51.69 -14.06 -74.45
N GLN A 67 50.56 -14.78 -74.41
CA GLN A 67 50.23 -15.79 -75.41
C GLN A 67 49.55 -15.19 -76.64
N GLY A 68 49.71 -15.88 -77.77
CA GLY A 68 49.04 -15.57 -79.03
C GLY A 68 48.78 -16.86 -79.79
N THR A 69 48.57 -16.79 -81.11
CA THR A 69 48.31 -17.99 -81.91
C THR A 69 49.55 -18.85 -82.17
N ALA A 70 50.72 -18.51 -81.63
CA ALA A 70 51.91 -19.35 -81.69
C ALA A 70 52.02 -20.18 -80.41
N PRO A 71 52.15 -21.52 -80.49
CA PRO A 71 52.38 -22.37 -79.32
C PRO A 71 53.68 -22.03 -78.58
N THR A 72 53.62 -22.09 -77.25
CA THR A 72 54.75 -21.77 -76.36
C THR A 72 55.18 -23.02 -75.59
N ARG A 73 56.49 -23.18 -75.40
CA ARG A 73 57.06 -24.22 -74.56
C ARG A 73 56.88 -23.87 -73.09
N LEU A 74 56.30 -24.76 -72.28
CA LEU A 74 56.04 -24.50 -70.85
C LEU A 74 57.28 -24.06 -70.06
N GLY A 75 58.47 -24.58 -70.41
CA GLY A 75 59.73 -24.19 -69.75
C GLY A 75 60.22 -22.78 -70.08
N THR A 76 59.65 -22.14 -71.09
CA THR A 76 59.89 -20.72 -71.44
C THR A 76 58.70 -19.83 -71.12
N TYR A 77 57.56 -20.41 -70.75
CA TYR A 77 56.38 -19.66 -70.32
C TYR A 77 56.65 -19.00 -68.96
N GLN A 78 56.19 -17.76 -68.84
CA GLN A 78 56.17 -17.03 -67.59
C GLN A 78 54.78 -16.45 -67.37
N SER A 79 54.20 -16.73 -66.19
CA SER A 79 52.93 -16.14 -65.77
C SER A 79 53.01 -14.62 -65.67
N ALA A 80 51.86 -13.94 -65.60
CA ALA A 80 51.82 -12.50 -65.33
C ALA A 80 52.48 -12.12 -63.99
N ALA A 81 52.48 -13.04 -63.03
CA ALA A 81 53.12 -12.87 -61.72
C ALA A 81 54.62 -13.27 -61.71
N GLY A 82 55.19 -13.61 -62.86
CA GLY A 82 56.60 -14.00 -62.97
C GLY A 82 56.89 -15.49 -62.68
N THR A 83 55.88 -16.27 -62.30
CA THR A 83 55.97 -17.73 -62.07
C THR A 83 56.49 -18.48 -63.31
N THR A 84 57.48 -19.35 -63.11
CA THR A 84 58.07 -20.23 -64.14
C THR A 84 57.82 -21.70 -63.83
N TYR A 85 57.95 -22.59 -64.82
CA TYR A 85 57.63 -24.01 -64.67
C TYR A 85 58.81 -24.92 -65.02
N THR A 86 58.98 -25.98 -64.22
CA THR A 86 59.99 -27.04 -64.44
C THR A 86 59.33 -28.41 -64.33
N GLY A 87 59.85 -29.43 -65.00
CA GLY A 87 59.29 -30.78 -64.98
C GLY A 87 60.30 -31.84 -65.38
N ALA A 88 59.87 -33.10 -65.41
CA ALA A 88 60.70 -34.18 -65.93
C ALA A 88 60.92 -34.01 -67.43
N THR A 89 62.07 -34.44 -67.95
CA THR A 89 62.44 -34.32 -69.37
C THR A 89 61.36 -34.85 -70.31
N TYR A 90 60.67 -35.93 -69.93
CA TYR A 90 59.58 -36.53 -70.68
C TYR A 90 58.37 -35.60 -70.89
N TRP A 91 57.97 -34.87 -69.84
CA TRP A 91 56.84 -33.92 -69.89
C TRP A 91 57.23 -32.57 -70.50
N PHE A 92 58.53 -32.35 -70.73
CA PHE A 92 59.07 -31.17 -71.40
C PHE A 92 59.63 -31.55 -72.80
N ASP A 93 59.26 -32.72 -73.30
CA ASP A 93 59.58 -33.17 -74.66
C ASP A 93 58.53 -32.64 -75.64
N TYR A 94 58.74 -31.39 -76.06
CA TYR A 94 57.85 -30.71 -77.01
C TYR A 94 57.77 -31.41 -78.37
N GLY A 95 58.77 -32.23 -78.73
CA GLY A 95 58.75 -33.03 -79.96
C GLY A 95 57.68 -34.12 -79.92
N ASN A 96 57.45 -34.70 -78.74
CA ASN A 96 56.39 -35.66 -78.41
C ASN A 96 55.11 -34.98 -77.89
N CYS A 97 54.86 -33.72 -78.26
CA CYS A 97 53.67 -32.94 -77.89
C CYS A 97 53.44 -32.72 -76.38
N ASN A 98 54.45 -32.92 -75.54
CA ASN A 98 54.35 -32.69 -74.11
C ASN A 98 54.83 -31.28 -73.71
N GLY A 99 54.23 -30.70 -72.67
CA GLY A 99 54.57 -29.39 -72.12
C GLY A 99 54.26 -28.22 -73.04
N VAL A 100 53.27 -28.32 -73.93
CA VAL A 100 52.97 -27.28 -74.91
C VAL A 100 51.80 -26.41 -74.44
N VAL A 101 52.03 -25.11 -74.26
CA VAL A 101 50.98 -24.11 -74.01
C VAL A 101 50.41 -23.64 -75.34
N LEU A 102 49.12 -23.88 -75.57
CA LEU A 102 48.46 -23.53 -76.83
C LEU A 102 46.95 -23.32 -76.66
N SER A 103 46.33 -22.63 -77.61
CA SER A 103 44.87 -22.45 -77.73
C SER A 103 44.31 -23.16 -78.95
N TYR A 104 42.98 -23.22 -79.08
CA TYR A 104 42.36 -23.75 -80.30
C TYR A 104 42.72 -22.94 -81.54
N LEU A 105 43.02 -21.65 -81.40
CA LEU A 105 43.44 -20.79 -82.51
C LEU A 105 44.91 -20.94 -82.88
N ALA A 106 45.67 -21.81 -82.20
CA ALA A 106 47.06 -22.03 -82.50
C ALA A 106 47.29 -22.35 -83.99
N SER A 107 48.24 -21.63 -84.57
CA SER A 107 48.71 -21.81 -85.95
C SER A 107 49.17 -23.25 -86.15
N ARG A 108 48.77 -23.83 -87.29
CA ARG A 108 49.13 -25.19 -87.69
C ARG A 108 50.05 -25.15 -88.90
N SER A 109 50.92 -26.14 -89.03
CA SER A 109 51.65 -26.34 -90.28
C SER A 109 50.65 -26.75 -91.38
N ALA A 110 50.52 -25.93 -92.42
CA ALA A 110 49.82 -26.34 -93.63
C ALA A 110 50.61 -27.49 -94.29
N ASN A 111 50.03 -28.69 -94.31
CA ASN A 111 50.56 -29.91 -94.95
C ASN A 111 51.64 -30.70 -94.15
N GLY A 112 51.62 -30.64 -92.81
CA GLY A 112 52.49 -31.52 -92.00
C GLY A 112 53.99 -31.22 -92.12
N ASN A 113 54.40 -30.05 -92.61
CA ASN A 113 55.80 -29.62 -92.59
C ASN A 113 56.10 -28.72 -91.37
N VAL A 114 56.58 -29.35 -90.30
CA VAL A 114 56.90 -28.77 -88.99
C VAL A 114 57.98 -27.66 -88.99
N ALA A 115 58.61 -27.39 -90.14
CA ALA A 115 59.70 -26.40 -90.28
C ALA A 115 59.25 -24.92 -90.35
N SER A 116 57.95 -24.62 -90.26
CA SER A 116 57.40 -23.25 -90.42
C SER A 116 57.19 -22.48 -89.11
N PHE A 117 57.48 -23.08 -87.96
CA PHE A 117 57.41 -22.44 -86.65
C PHE A 117 58.80 -21.98 -86.19
N SER A 118 58.89 -20.82 -85.52
CA SER A 118 60.13 -20.38 -84.85
C SER A 118 60.54 -21.31 -83.69
N ALA A 119 59.60 -22.11 -83.17
CA ALA A 119 59.85 -23.23 -82.25
C ALA A 119 58.90 -24.41 -82.61
N PRO A 120 59.38 -25.47 -83.28
CA PRO A 120 58.53 -26.62 -83.62
C PRO A 120 58.13 -27.42 -82.36
N PHE A 121 56.89 -27.93 -82.37
CA PHE A 121 56.29 -28.82 -81.38
C PHE A 121 55.53 -29.94 -82.11
N CYS A 122 55.27 -31.07 -81.43
CA CYS A 122 54.59 -32.21 -82.03
C CYS A 122 55.25 -32.68 -83.35
N THR A 123 56.56 -32.91 -83.33
CA THR A 123 57.38 -33.23 -84.51
C THR A 123 57.58 -34.73 -84.73
N VAL A 124 57.38 -35.56 -83.70
CA VAL A 124 57.61 -37.01 -83.76
C VAL A 124 56.47 -37.71 -84.48
N GLU A 125 55.23 -37.41 -84.10
CA GLU A 125 54.05 -37.82 -84.85
C GLU A 125 53.54 -36.62 -85.66
N VAL A 126 53.95 -36.54 -86.92
CA VAL A 126 53.59 -35.43 -87.82
C VAL A 126 52.11 -35.46 -88.26
N ALA A 127 51.30 -36.33 -87.63
CA ALA A 127 49.89 -36.41 -87.87
C ALA A 127 49.24 -35.08 -87.46
N ALA A 128 48.57 -34.43 -88.43
CA ALA A 128 47.73 -33.27 -88.16
C ALA A 128 46.77 -33.51 -86.98
N VAL A 129 46.44 -34.76 -86.64
CA VAL A 129 45.53 -35.18 -85.58
C VAL A 129 46.03 -34.82 -84.17
N ALA A 130 47.29 -35.06 -83.82
CA ALA A 130 47.85 -34.75 -82.49
C ALA A 130 47.82 -33.23 -82.20
N GLN A 131 48.34 -32.44 -83.14
CA GLN A 131 48.30 -30.97 -83.08
C GLN A 131 46.86 -30.43 -83.05
N MET A 132 45.93 -31.05 -83.78
CA MET A 132 44.53 -30.66 -83.78
C MET A 132 43.81 -31.03 -82.47
N ASN A 133 44.09 -32.20 -81.89
CA ASN A 133 43.43 -32.61 -80.66
C ASN A 133 43.99 -31.89 -79.43
N GLY A 134 45.29 -31.56 -79.40
CA GLY A 134 45.83 -30.63 -78.40
C GLY A 134 45.08 -29.29 -78.39
N ARG A 135 44.87 -28.70 -79.58
CA ARG A 135 44.08 -27.46 -79.77
C ARG A 135 42.64 -27.58 -79.28
N ARG A 136 42.01 -28.72 -79.55
CA ARG A 136 40.63 -29.00 -79.13
C ARG A 136 40.53 -29.25 -77.63
N MET A 137 41.53 -29.88 -77.02
CA MET A 137 41.63 -30.02 -75.56
C MET A 137 41.72 -28.65 -74.88
N ALA A 138 42.48 -27.70 -75.44
CA ALA A 138 42.54 -26.33 -74.94
C ALA A 138 41.17 -25.61 -75.02
N ASP A 139 40.42 -25.76 -76.10
CA ASP A 139 39.04 -25.22 -76.18
C ASP A 139 38.07 -25.92 -75.23
N VAL A 140 38.20 -27.23 -75.03
CA VAL A 140 37.40 -27.96 -74.01
C VAL A 140 37.69 -27.44 -72.61
N LEU A 141 38.96 -27.20 -72.27
CA LEU A 141 39.32 -26.56 -71.00
C LEU A 141 38.79 -25.12 -70.91
N GLY A 142 38.78 -24.37 -72.01
CA GLY A 142 38.11 -23.08 -72.09
C GLY A 142 36.60 -23.16 -71.85
N GLN A 143 35.93 -24.22 -72.32
CA GLN A 143 34.51 -24.47 -72.02
C GLN A 143 34.31 -24.77 -70.53
N VAL A 144 35.18 -25.57 -69.91
CA VAL A 144 35.16 -25.82 -68.45
C VAL A 144 35.38 -24.52 -67.67
N ALA A 145 36.33 -23.69 -68.09
CA ALA A 145 36.61 -22.39 -67.50
C ALA A 145 35.40 -21.44 -67.60
N ALA A 146 34.70 -21.44 -68.74
CA ALA A 146 33.48 -20.67 -68.99
C ALA A 146 32.23 -21.24 -68.27
N GLY A 147 32.35 -22.35 -67.54
CA GLY A 147 31.23 -22.94 -66.79
C GLY A 147 30.23 -23.72 -67.65
N VAL A 148 30.62 -24.16 -68.85
CA VAL A 148 29.78 -25.01 -69.70
C VAL A 148 29.57 -26.35 -69.00
N SER A 149 28.31 -26.70 -68.71
CA SER A 149 27.95 -28.02 -68.18
C SER A 149 28.23 -29.11 -69.20
N GLY A 150 29.01 -30.12 -68.81
CA GLY A 150 29.32 -31.23 -69.70
C GLY A 150 28.11 -32.13 -69.98
N GLY A 151 28.14 -32.78 -71.14
CA GLY A 151 27.07 -33.64 -71.62
C GLY A 151 27.21 -35.10 -71.18
N THR A 152 26.55 -35.99 -71.89
CA THR A 152 26.65 -37.45 -71.71
C THR A 152 27.47 -38.10 -72.81
N ALA A 153 27.87 -39.36 -72.65
CA ALA A 153 28.65 -40.08 -73.65
C ALA A 153 28.00 -40.10 -75.06
N GLY A 154 26.66 -40.18 -75.12
CA GLY A 154 25.91 -40.18 -76.38
C GLY A 154 25.56 -38.79 -76.92
N ALA A 155 25.76 -37.73 -76.11
CA ALA A 155 25.47 -36.35 -76.46
C ALA A 155 26.46 -35.42 -75.72
N PRO A 156 27.72 -35.37 -76.19
CA PRO A 156 28.73 -34.53 -75.56
C PRO A 156 28.38 -33.04 -75.72
N ALA A 157 28.68 -32.25 -74.70
CA ALA A 157 28.46 -30.81 -74.74
C ALA A 157 29.46 -30.16 -75.73
N ASN A 158 28.96 -29.23 -76.53
CA ASN A 158 29.80 -28.35 -77.36
C ASN A 158 29.36 -26.90 -77.11
N GLY A 159 29.94 -26.29 -76.07
CA GLY A 159 29.77 -24.88 -75.76
C GLY A 159 30.87 -24.01 -76.36
N SER A 160 31.56 -24.48 -77.40
CA SER A 160 32.69 -23.76 -78.00
C SER A 160 32.24 -22.40 -78.56
N THR A 161 32.98 -21.35 -78.20
CA THR A 161 32.80 -19.97 -78.66
C THR A 161 34.15 -19.39 -79.05
N SER A 162 34.18 -18.19 -79.65
CA SER A 162 35.43 -17.48 -79.87
C SER A 162 36.23 -17.26 -78.57
N GLY A 163 35.55 -17.09 -77.43
CA GLY A 163 36.18 -16.93 -76.12
C GLY A 163 36.86 -18.21 -75.64
N THR A 164 36.15 -19.34 -75.66
CA THR A 164 36.73 -20.64 -75.24
C THR A 164 37.83 -21.10 -76.18
N GLN A 165 37.73 -20.78 -77.48
CA GLN A 165 38.76 -21.11 -78.47
C GLN A 165 40.05 -20.31 -78.27
N ASN A 166 39.98 -19.16 -77.61
CA ASN A 166 41.14 -18.33 -77.28
C ASN A 166 41.82 -18.76 -75.98
N ASN A 167 41.24 -19.70 -75.22
CA ASN A 167 41.81 -20.23 -73.99
C ASN A 167 43.10 -21.01 -74.28
N HIS A 168 44.17 -20.69 -73.56
CA HIS A 168 45.43 -21.41 -73.61
C HIS A 168 45.50 -22.43 -72.48
N ALA A 169 45.96 -23.64 -72.80
CA ALA A 169 46.15 -24.70 -71.83
C ALA A 169 47.48 -25.42 -72.08
N VAL A 170 47.98 -26.10 -71.05
CA VAL A 170 49.09 -27.05 -71.21
C VAL A 170 48.51 -28.34 -71.78
N ALA A 171 48.86 -28.66 -73.02
CA ALA A 171 48.49 -29.91 -73.67
C ALA A 171 49.62 -30.93 -73.54
N GLU A 172 49.25 -32.16 -73.20
CA GLU A 172 50.11 -33.32 -73.01
C GLU A 172 49.56 -34.47 -73.87
N TRP A 173 49.73 -34.36 -75.19
CA TRP A 173 49.29 -35.38 -76.15
C TRP A 173 50.43 -36.36 -76.40
N THR A 174 50.54 -37.40 -75.59
CA THR A 174 51.75 -38.22 -75.56
C THR A 174 51.82 -39.17 -76.75
N THR A 175 52.77 -38.94 -77.67
CA THR A 175 52.97 -39.77 -78.88
C THR A 175 53.92 -40.97 -78.65
N ASP A 176 53.88 -41.96 -79.54
CA ASP A 176 54.71 -43.18 -79.44
C ASP A 176 56.22 -42.88 -79.48
N GLY A 177 56.98 -43.46 -78.53
CA GLY A 177 58.45 -43.41 -78.55
C GLY A 177 59.16 -43.17 -77.21
N GLY A 178 58.45 -43.01 -76.10
CA GLY A 178 59.04 -42.90 -74.77
C GLY A 178 58.31 -43.73 -73.72
N THR A 179 59.04 -44.33 -72.77
CA THR A 179 58.42 -44.91 -71.56
C THR A 179 58.42 -43.86 -70.45
N GLY A 180 57.25 -43.34 -70.10
CA GLY A 180 57.10 -42.59 -68.85
C GLY A 180 57.46 -43.47 -67.66
N THR A 181 58.25 -42.97 -66.70
CA THR A 181 58.39 -43.66 -65.41
C THR A 181 57.19 -43.30 -64.54
N ALA A 182 56.77 -44.21 -63.66
CA ALA A 182 55.64 -43.95 -62.77
C ALA A 182 55.92 -42.68 -61.93
N ASN A 183 54.88 -41.88 -61.70
CA ASN A 183 54.90 -40.75 -60.79
C ASN A 183 55.88 -39.62 -61.20
N GLN A 184 56.03 -39.37 -62.50
CA GLN A 184 56.86 -38.26 -62.99
C GLN A 184 56.23 -36.89 -62.73
N ILE A 185 57.07 -35.87 -62.57
CA ILE A 185 56.64 -34.47 -62.44
C ILE A 185 56.28 -33.97 -63.82
N VAL A 186 54.99 -33.68 -64.03
CA VAL A 186 54.49 -33.01 -65.24
C VAL A 186 54.98 -31.57 -65.21
N MET A 187 54.67 -30.85 -64.12
CA MET A 187 55.17 -29.50 -63.90
C MET A 187 55.26 -29.16 -62.41
N THR A 188 56.16 -28.24 -62.07
CA THR A 188 56.29 -27.60 -60.76
C THR A 188 56.51 -26.12 -60.98
N SER A 189 55.68 -25.29 -60.35
CA SER A 189 55.84 -23.83 -60.39
C SER A 189 57.10 -23.40 -59.61
N SER A 190 57.64 -22.22 -59.89
CA SER A 190 58.46 -21.49 -58.91
C SER A 190 57.60 -21.12 -57.70
N ALA A 191 58.19 -20.51 -56.66
CA ALA A 191 57.43 -20.03 -55.52
C ALA A 191 56.30 -19.09 -55.98
N ILE A 192 55.08 -19.36 -55.52
CA ILE A 192 53.84 -18.73 -56.01
C ILE A 192 53.71 -17.27 -55.54
N GLY A 193 54.37 -16.89 -54.45
CA GLY A 193 54.40 -15.51 -53.95
C GLY A 193 53.18 -15.07 -53.14
N VAL A 194 52.34 -16.01 -52.67
CA VAL A 194 51.21 -15.72 -51.78
C VAL A 194 51.71 -15.44 -50.35
N SER A 195 51.05 -14.53 -49.65
CA SER A 195 51.34 -14.20 -48.24
C SER A 195 50.09 -14.26 -47.38
N ALA A 196 50.28 -14.51 -46.09
CA ALA A 196 49.24 -14.50 -45.06
C ALA A 196 49.84 -13.99 -43.74
N THR A 197 49.01 -13.45 -42.86
CA THR A 197 49.44 -12.95 -41.55
C THR A 197 49.34 -13.99 -40.43
N THR A 198 48.56 -15.06 -40.65
CA THR A 198 48.35 -16.16 -39.72
C THR A 198 48.55 -17.51 -40.42
N ASN A 199 48.57 -18.59 -39.65
CA ASN A 199 48.52 -19.93 -40.22
C ASN A 199 47.17 -20.16 -40.91
N ARG A 200 47.17 -20.83 -42.06
CA ARG A 200 45.98 -21.07 -42.90
C ARG A 200 46.05 -22.45 -43.57
N TYR A 201 44.89 -23.04 -43.85
CA TYR A 201 44.81 -24.29 -44.61
C TYR A 201 44.70 -23.99 -46.10
N TYR A 202 45.53 -24.66 -46.90
CA TYR A 202 45.50 -24.54 -48.36
C TYR A 202 45.27 -25.88 -49.03
N THR A 203 44.46 -25.87 -50.09
CA THR A 203 44.35 -26.96 -51.06
C THR A 203 44.63 -26.42 -52.47
N ALA A 204 44.60 -27.29 -53.46
CA ALA A 204 44.78 -26.94 -54.86
C ALA A 204 43.60 -27.38 -55.71
N SER A 205 43.42 -26.71 -56.84
CA SER A 205 42.46 -27.11 -57.87
C SER A 205 43.10 -27.01 -59.24
N ILE A 206 42.63 -27.82 -60.18
CA ILE A 206 43.10 -27.84 -61.57
C ILE A 206 41.95 -28.25 -62.49
N ASP A 207 41.88 -27.65 -63.68
CA ASP A 207 40.97 -28.11 -64.73
C ASP A 207 41.73 -29.14 -65.57
N VAL A 208 41.15 -30.34 -65.74
CA VAL A 208 41.77 -31.44 -66.49
C VAL A 208 40.83 -31.90 -67.59
N VAL A 209 41.38 -32.14 -68.77
CA VAL A 209 40.74 -32.88 -69.86
C VAL A 209 41.55 -34.12 -70.14
N GLU A 210 40.88 -35.25 -70.31
CA GLU A 210 41.49 -36.49 -70.77
C GLU A 210 40.82 -36.95 -72.05
N ALA A 211 41.64 -37.32 -73.03
CA ALA A 211 41.22 -38.07 -74.21
C ALA A 211 41.40 -39.58 -73.97
N SER A 212 41.21 -40.39 -75.00
CA SER A 212 41.49 -41.84 -74.93
C SER A 212 40.71 -42.61 -73.85
N CYS A 213 39.56 -42.10 -73.40
CA CYS A 213 38.78 -42.70 -72.28
C CYS A 213 38.28 -44.13 -72.57
N SER A 214 38.04 -44.46 -73.84
CA SER A 214 37.64 -45.80 -74.27
C SER A 214 38.80 -46.69 -74.71
N TYR A 215 40.00 -46.11 -74.91
CA TYR A 215 41.18 -46.84 -75.35
C TYR A 215 41.65 -47.78 -74.25
N LEU A 216 41.85 -49.07 -74.58
CA LEU A 216 42.22 -50.13 -73.63
C LEU A 216 41.37 -50.09 -72.34
N SER A 217 40.09 -49.76 -72.48
CA SER A 217 39.16 -49.61 -71.35
C SER A 217 39.59 -48.59 -70.28
N GLY A 218 40.38 -47.58 -70.67
CA GLY A 218 40.85 -46.51 -69.79
C GLY A 218 42.01 -46.90 -68.86
N ALA A 219 42.61 -48.07 -69.08
CA ALA A 219 43.72 -48.58 -68.25
C ALA A 219 44.91 -47.61 -68.21
N ASN A 220 45.19 -46.93 -69.33
CA ASN A 220 46.35 -46.06 -69.51
C ASN A 220 46.03 -44.56 -69.35
N ASN A 221 44.83 -44.16 -68.94
CA ASN A 221 44.54 -42.73 -68.76
C ASN A 221 45.46 -42.13 -67.69
N SER A 222 45.56 -40.81 -67.66
CA SER A 222 46.41 -40.12 -66.70
C SER A 222 45.95 -40.36 -65.25
N ARG A 223 46.89 -40.19 -64.32
CA ARG A 223 46.66 -40.26 -62.87
C ARG A 223 47.30 -39.03 -62.25
N ILE A 224 46.57 -37.92 -62.28
CA ILE A 224 47.11 -36.62 -61.92
C ILE A 224 47.07 -36.41 -60.41
N ASN A 225 48.20 -36.07 -59.77
CA ASN A 225 48.23 -35.60 -58.39
C ASN A 225 48.64 -34.14 -58.32
N LEU A 226 47.98 -33.41 -57.43
CA LEU A 226 48.42 -32.09 -57.00
C LEU A 226 49.13 -32.21 -55.66
N SER A 227 50.30 -31.59 -55.57
CA SER A 227 51.10 -31.51 -54.35
C SER A 227 51.51 -30.08 -54.08
N LEU A 228 51.54 -29.70 -52.80
CA LEU A 228 52.20 -28.50 -52.34
C LEU A 228 53.64 -28.84 -51.96
N VAL A 229 54.60 -28.16 -52.57
CA VAL A 229 56.02 -28.27 -52.23
C VAL A 229 56.41 -27.04 -51.43
N VAL A 230 56.86 -27.26 -50.20
CA VAL A 230 57.15 -26.17 -49.29
C VAL A 230 58.48 -26.43 -48.61
N SER A 231 59.43 -25.53 -48.81
CA SER A 231 60.80 -25.66 -48.29
C SER A 231 61.45 -27.01 -48.66
N GLY A 232 61.19 -27.51 -49.87
CA GLY A 232 61.71 -28.78 -50.40
C GLY A 232 60.90 -30.04 -50.06
N THR A 233 59.93 -29.96 -49.14
CA THR A 233 59.06 -31.09 -48.79
C THR A 233 57.80 -31.08 -49.64
N GLU A 234 57.54 -32.17 -50.34
CA GLU A 234 56.32 -32.38 -51.13
C GLU A 234 55.22 -33.07 -50.30
N THR A 235 54.04 -32.46 -50.25
CA THR A 235 52.84 -33.03 -49.64
C THR A 235 51.75 -33.14 -50.70
N SER A 236 51.24 -34.34 -50.96
CA SER A 236 50.07 -34.49 -51.84
C SER A 236 48.83 -33.93 -51.16
N VAL A 237 48.09 -33.08 -51.87
CA VAL A 237 46.74 -32.62 -51.46
C VAL A 237 45.65 -33.40 -52.19
N THR A 238 46.01 -34.25 -53.15
CA THR A 238 45.09 -35.12 -53.91
C THR A 238 45.31 -36.58 -53.50
N PRO A 239 44.69 -37.06 -52.41
CA PRO A 239 44.93 -38.42 -51.89
C PRO A 239 44.52 -39.52 -52.88
N THR A 240 43.54 -39.25 -53.75
CA THR A 240 43.16 -40.07 -54.90
C THR A 240 43.54 -39.34 -56.17
N ALA A 241 44.34 -39.95 -57.04
CA ALA A 241 44.74 -39.32 -58.30
C ALA A 241 43.50 -38.96 -59.16
N ILE A 242 43.54 -37.79 -59.79
CA ILE A 242 42.53 -37.31 -60.72
C ILE A 242 42.63 -38.12 -62.01
N GLN A 243 41.50 -38.68 -62.43
CA GLN A 243 41.30 -39.33 -63.73
C GLN A 243 39.95 -38.84 -64.27
N ALA A 244 39.96 -37.81 -65.11
CA ALA A 244 38.74 -37.24 -65.70
C ALA A 244 37.91 -38.27 -66.48
N CYS A 245 38.53 -39.25 -67.13
CA CYS A 245 37.88 -40.33 -67.85
C CYS A 245 37.00 -41.22 -66.98
N SER A 246 37.24 -41.30 -65.65
CA SER A 246 36.43 -42.11 -64.72
C SER A 246 35.77 -41.29 -63.60
N ALA A 247 36.20 -40.06 -63.36
CA ALA A 247 35.71 -39.23 -62.26
C ALA A 247 34.22 -38.86 -62.42
N SER A 248 33.46 -38.90 -61.34
CA SER A 248 32.04 -38.51 -61.34
C SER A 248 31.81 -37.02 -61.58
N GLY A 249 32.80 -36.17 -61.26
CA GLY A 249 32.74 -34.72 -61.47
C GLY A 249 33.11 -34.23 -62.88
N ALA A 250 33.50 -35.14 -63.79
CA ALA A 250 33.81 -34.80 -65.18
C ALA A 250 32.59 -34.97 -66.09
N GLY A 251 32.42 -34.08 -67.06
CA GLY A 251 31.39 -34.21 -68.09
C GLY A 251 31.96 -34.65 -69.44
N TYR A 252 31.10 -35.02 -70.39
CA TYR A 252 31.52 -35.31 -71.76
C TYR A 252 31.48 -34.04 -72.60
N TYR A 253 32.59 -33.72 -73.25
CA TYR A 253 32.76 -32.53 -74.07
C TYR A 253 33.22 -32.88 -75.47
N THR A 254 32.92 -31.99 -76.40
CA THR A 254 33.53 -31.96 -77.72
C THR A 254 33.87 -30.53 -78.08
N SER A 255 34.69 -30.38 -79.11
CA SER A 255 35.15 -29.11 -79.66
C SER A 255 35.02 -29.21 -81.18
N PRO A 256 34.78 -28.08 -81.90
CA PRO A 256 34.56 -28.09 -83.35
C PRO A 256 35.54 -29.02 -84.08
N THR A 257 34.98 -29.96 -84.84
CA THR A 257 35.74 -30.99 -85.52
C THR A 257 36.54 -30.37 -86.67
N PRO A 258 37.86 -30.59 -86.75
CA PRO A 258 38.65 -30.12 -87.86
C PRO A 258 38.21 -30.77 -89.18
N GLN A 259 38.34 -30.04 -90.28
CA GLN A 259 38.07 -30.57 -91.62
C GLN A 259 38.98 -31.77 -91.90
N GLY A 260 38.40 -32.96 -92.07
CA GLY A 260 39.12 -34.21 -92.40
C GLY A 260 39.28 -35.23 -91.26
N ALA A 261 38.69 -35.02 -90.07
CA ALA A 261 38.92 -35.86 -88.88
C ALA A 261 38.30 -37.29 -88.88
N GLY A 262 37.62 -37.71 -89.95
CA GLY A 262 37.03 -39.06 -90.05
C GLY A 262 35.90 -39.36 -89.03
N SER A 263 35.56 -40.65 -88.85
CA SER A 263 34.53 -41.13 -87.90
C SER A 263 35.01 -41.19 -86.45
N ASN A 264 36.32 -41.02 -86.22
CA ASN A 264 36.95 -41.07 -84.91
C ASN A 264 37.77 -39.79 -84.64
N PRO A 265 37.09 -38.66 -84.38
CA PRO A 265 37.71 -37.34 -84.45
C PRO A 265 38.71 -37.05 -83.32
N TRP A 266 38.69 -37.81 -82.22
CA TRP A 266 39.65 -37.71 -81.11
C TRP A 266 40.67 -38.86 -81.11
N ASP A 267 40.86 -39.50 -82.27
CA ASP A 267 41.71 -40.68 -82.42
C ASP A 267 41.33 -41.78 -81.41
N ASN A 268 42.26 -42.43 -80.71
CA ASN A 268 41.96 -43.49 -79.74
C ASN A 268 40.93 -43.09 -78.62
N GLY A 269 40.55 -41.82 -78.52
CA GLY A 269 39.49 -41.28 -77.65
C GLY A 269 38.04 -41.32 -78.15
N GLY A 270 37.75 -41.73 -79.38
CA GLY A 270 36.35 -41.82 -79.84
C GLY A 270 35.76 -40.47 -80.30
N THR A 271 34.49 -40.22 -79.96
CA THR A 271 33.75 -39.03 -80.42
C THR A 271 33.76 -37.85 -79.43
N SER A 272 34.29 -38.03 -78.22
CA SER A 272 34.31 -37.01 -77.16
C SER A 272 35.47 -37.21 -76.18
N VAL A 273 35.73 -36.19 -75.36
CA VAL A 273 36.69 -36.23 -74.24
C VAL A 273 35.96 -36.04 -72.93
N ARG A 274 36.59 -36.40 -71.80
CA ARG A 274 36.05 -36.08 -70.47
C ARG A 274 36.88 -34.99 -69.82
N ALA A 275 36.20 -33.98 -69.29
CA ALA A 275 36.85 -32.84 -68.66
C ALA A 275 36.08 -32.35 -67.44
N GLY A 276 36.77 -31.66 -66.54
CA GLY A 276 36.16 -31.05 -65.37
C GLY A 276 37.14 -30.25 -64.54
N ARG A 277 36.60 -29.57 -63.52
CA ARG A 277 37.36 -28.90 -62.47
C ARG A 277 37.52 -29.82 -61.28
N PHE A 278 38.75 -30.01 -60.83
CA PHE A 278 39.07 -30.93 -59.73
C PHE A 278 39.73 -30.18 -58.59
N THR A 279 38.97 -29.97 -57.51
CA THR A 279 39.53 -29.47 -56.24
C THR A 279 39.96 -30.64 -55.39
N ALA A 280 41.16 -30.56 -54.83
CA ALA A 280 41.77 -31.66 -54.12
C ALA A 280 41.10 -31.91 -52.76
N ALA A 281 40.94 -33.17 -52.39
CA ALA A 281 40.23 -33.59 -51.17
C ALA A 281 41.09 -33.58 -49.90
N GLY A 282 42.37 -33.24 -50.00
CA GLY A 282 43.29 -33.00 -48.89
C GLY A 282 43.70 -31.53 -48.81
N SER A 283 44.29 -31.14 -47.70
CA SER A 283 44.80 -29.78 -47.49
C SER A 283 46.08 -29.82 -46.64
N GLN A 284 46.78 -28.69 -46.59
CA GLN A 284 47.96 -28.52 -45.73
C GLN A 284 47.84 -27.22 -44.93
N LEU A 285 48.11 -27.32 -43.62
CA LEU A 285 48.29 -26.14 -42.76
C LEU A 285 49.66 -25.51 -43.03
N LEU A 286 49.68 -24.25 -43.45
CA LEU A 286 50.89 -23.49 -43.72
C LEU A 286 50.98 -22.26 -42.82
N THR A 287 52.16 -22.06 -42.23
CA THR A 287 52.52 -20.80 -41.56
C THR A 287 52.84 -19.73 -42.61
N PRO A 288 52.77 -18.43 -42.28
CA PRO A 288 53.19 -17.34 -43.18
C PRO A 288 54.52 -17.55 -43.90
N ALA A 289 55.57 -17.94 -43.16
CA ALA A 289 56.91 -18.17 -43.73
C ALA A 289 56.95 -19.34 -44.72
N ARG A 290 56.20 -20.40 -44.43
CA ARG A 290 56.09 -21.59 -45.28
C ARG A 290 55.31 -21.29 -46.57
N LEU A 291 54.19 -20.57 -46.46
CA LEU A 291 53.37 -20.15 -47.61
C LEU A 291 54.17 -19.33 -48.64
N ALA A 292 55.05 -18.44 -48.18
CA ALA A 292 55.89 -17.63 -49.06
C ALA A 292 56.81 -18.45 -49.99
N THR A 293 57.13 -19.70 -49.61
CA THR A 293 57.95 -20.63 -50.40
C THR A 293 57.14 -21.73 -51.09
N ALA A 294 55.80 -21.67 -51.02
CA ALA A 294 54.94 -22.70 -51.56
C ALA A 294 55.01 -22.74 -53.09
N GLN A 295 55.16 -23.93 -53.63
CA GLN A 295 55.08 -24.26 -55.04
C GLN A 295 53.96 -25.28 -55.25
N LEU A 296 53.36 -25.26 -56.43
CA LEU A 296 52.35 -26.24 -56.82
C LEU A 296 52.96 -27.18 -57.85
N ARG A 297 52.83 -28.48 -57.57
CA ARG A 297 53.41 -29.55 -58.37
C ARG A 297 52.30 -30.46 -58.88
N VAL A 298 52.39 -30.78 -60.16
CA VAL A 298 51.53 -31.73 -60.86
C VAL A 298 52.37 -32.95 -61.22
N ARG A 299 51.90 -34.14 -60.83
CA ARG A 299 52.49 -35.42 -61.20
C ARG A 299 51.51 -36.25 -61.99
N ASN A 300 52.03 -37.15 -62.81
CA ASN A 300 51.26 -38.21 -63.43
C ASN A 300 51.79 -39.58 -62.96
N GLN A 301 50.92 -40.41 -62.36
CA GLN A 301 51.32 -41.73 -61.87
C GLN A 301 51.43 -42.79 -62.97
N THR A 302 50.91 -42.52 -64.17
CA THR A 302 50.87 -43.46 -65.29
C THR A 302 52.24 -43.62 -65.96
N THR A 303 52.62 -44.86 -66.27
CA THR A 303 53.87 -45.23 -66.98
C THR A 303 53.71 -45.37 -68.49
N ALA A 304 52.48 -45.57 -68.96
CA ALA A 304 52.18 -45.76 -70.37
C ALA A 304 52.27 -44.44 -71.13
N SER A 305 52.80 -44.51 -72.36
CA SER A 305 52.76 -43.41 -73.33
C SER A 305 51.41 -43.36 -74.04
N GLU A 306 50.95 -44.50 -74.55
CA GLU A 306 49.68 -44.59 -75.30
C GLU A 306 48.45 -44.50 -74.39
N GLY A 307 47.49 -43.65 -74.75
CA GLY A 307 46.20 -43.50 -74.06
C GLY A 307 46.24 -42.61 -72.82
N ASN A 308 47.40 -42.02 -72.53
CA ASN A 308 47.68 -41.09 -71.43
C ASN A 308 47.63 -39.63 -71.93
N ASP A 309 46.68 -39.33 -72.81
CA ASP A 309 46.54 -38.02 -73.45
C ASP A 309 45.66 -37.11 -72.59
N PHE A 310 46.24 -36.02 -72.11
CA PHE A 310 45.51 -35.07 -71.27
C PHE A 310 45.92 -33.63 -71.54
N GLY A 311 45.16 -32.72 -70.93
CA GLY A 311 45.52 -31.31 -70.86
C GLY A 311 45.14 -30.76 -69.51
N VAL A 312 45.85 -29.72 -69.08
CA VAL A 312 45.61 -29.02 -67.83
C VAL A 312 45.59 -27.52 -68.00
N ASP A 313 44.74 -26.88 -67.22
CA ASP A 313 44.58 -25.42 -67.16
C ASP A 313 44.08 -25.00 -65.77
N ASN A 314 44.00 -23.71 -65.51
CA ASN A 314 43.34 -23.14 -64.34
C ASN A 314 43.89 -23.71 -63.02
N LEU A 315 45.22 -23.82 -62.93
CA LEU A 315 45.89 -24.31 -61.74
C LEU A 315 45.73 -23.28 -60.61
N ARG A 316 45.19 -23.69 -59.46
CA ARG A 316 44.79 -22.76 -58.39
C ARG A 316 45.32 -23.19 -57.03
N LEU A 317 45.65 -22.19 -56.21
CA LEU A 317 45.82 -22.35 -54.77
C LEU A 317 44.61 -21.74 -54.08
N ILE A 318 43.99 -22.50 -53.17
CA ILE A 318 42.74 -22.14 -52.53
C ILE A 318 42.94 -22.17 -51.01
N ASP A 319 42.67 -21.04 -50.34
CA ASP A 319 42.51 -20.97 -48.88
C ASP A 319 41.18 -21.62 -48.50
N VAL A 320 41.31 -22.70 -47.73
CA VAL A 320 40.21 -23.52 -47.23
C VAL A 320 40.18 -23.47 -45.71
N THR A 321 40.64 -22.39 -45.09
CA THR A 321 40.64 -22.28 -43.63
C THR A 321 39.20 -22.28 -43.09
N PRO A 322 38.82 -23.23 -42.22
CA PRO A 322 37.48 -23.30 -41.63
C PRO A 322 37.19 -22.07 -40.77
N SER A 323 35.90 -21.79 -40.53
CA SER A 323 35.47 -20.75 -39.60
C SER A 323 35.05 -21.32 -38.26
N LEU A 324 35.15 -20.48 -37.24
CA LEU A 324 34.61 -20.73 -35.91
C LEU A 324 33.40 -19.82 -35.72
N ASP A 325 32.30 -20.37 -35.25
CA ASP A 325 31.14 -19.64 -34.74
C ASP A 325 30.97 -19.92 -33.25
N LYS A 326 30.23 -19.04 -32.58
CA LYS A 326 29.82 -19.27 -31.21
C LYS A 326 28.42 -18.76 -30.91
N SER A 327 27.74 -19.39 -29.95
CA SER A 327 26.42 -18.97 -29.49
C SER A 327 26.16 -19.39 -28.04
N PHE A 328 25.24 -18.67 -27.38
CA PHE A 328 24.75 -19.01 -26.04
C PHE A 328 23.31 -19.51 -26.13
N ALA A 329 22.98 -20.59 -25.42
CA ALA A 329 21.62 -21.10 -25.31
C ALA A 329 21.31 -21.55 -23.86
N PRO A 330 20.36 -20.90 -23.16
CA PRO A 330 19.66 -19.67 -23.56
C PRO A 330 20.57 -18.43 -23.60
N THR A 331 20.21 -17.41 -24.38
CA THR A 331 20.94 -16.13 -24.49
C THR A 331 20.70 -15.18 -23.31
N SER A 332 19.78 -15.53 -22.41
CA SER A 332 19.44 -14.78 -21.20
C SER A 332 19.20 -15.74 -20.05
N VAL A 333 19.86 -15.52 -18.92
CA VAL A 333 19.77 -16.34 -17.70
C VAL A 333 19.67 -15.45 -16.46
N THR A 334 19.22 -15.97 -15.33
CA THR A 334 19.35 -15.29 -14.04
C THR A 334 20.75 -15.50 -13.48
N ALA A 335 21.26 -14.57 -12.68
CA ALA A 335 22.56 -14.73 -12.01
C ALA A 335 22.64 -16.08 -11.25
N GLY A 336 23.70 -16.84 -11.53
CA GLY A 336 23.94 -18.19 -11.01
C GLY A 336 23.34 -19.33 -11.84
N GLU A 337 22.44 -19.04 -12.78
CA GLU A 337 21.93 -20.05 -13.73
C GLU A 337 22.95 -20.31 -14.86
N VAL A 338 22.75 -21.41 -15.57
CA VAL A 338 23.68 -21.92 -16.59
C VAL A 338 23.17 -21.59 -17.99
N SER A 339 24.08 -21.14 -18.85
CA SER A 339 23.88 -21.10 -20.31
C SER A 339 24.87 -22.07 -20.98
N THR A 340 24.46 -22.73 -22.06
CA THR A 340 25.36 -23.54 -22.87
C THR A 340 26.04 -22.65 -23.92
N LEU A 341 27.36 -22.51 -23.84
CA LEU A 341 28.19 -21.93 -24.89
C LEU A 341 28.52 -23.05 -25.90
N THR A 342 28.10 -22.85 -27.14
CA THR A 342 28.38 -23.76 -28.25
C THR A 342 29.33 -23.08 -29.22
N PHE A 343 30.47 -23.71 -29.46
CA PHE A 343 31.37 -23.42 -30.57
C PHE A 343 31.03 -24.33 -31.74
N THR A 344 30.89 -23.77 -32.93
CA THR A 344 30.68 -24.54 -34.16
C THR A 344 31.84 -24.26 -35.11
N ILE A 345 32.56 -25.29 -35.52
CA ILE A 345 33.58 -25.16 -36.55
C ILE A 345 32.91 -25.52 -37.88
N ASN A 346 32.88 -24.60 -38.83
CA ASN A 346 32.32 -24.83 -40.16
C ASN A 346 33.44 -25.05 -41.16
N ASN A 347 33.38 -26.17 -41.87
CA ASN A 347 34.29 -26.42 -42.97
C ASN A 347 33.98 -25.49 -44.14
N THR A 348 34.91 -25.38 -45.09
CA THR A 348 34.66 -24.72 -46.36
C THR A 348 33.99 -25.71 -47.36
N SER A 349 33.28 -25.20 -48.36
CA SER A 349 32.36 -25.97 -49.21
C SER A 349 33.02 -26.94 -50.19
N GLU A 350 34.35 -26.91 -50.32
CA GLU A 350 35.12 -27.93 -51.03
C GLU A 350 35.31 -29.23 -50.22
N LEU A 351 35.07 -29.18 -48.90
CA LEU A 351 35.05 -30.33 -47.98
C LEU A 351 36.36 -31.15 -47.94
N ALA A 352 37.50 -30.50 -48.18
CA ALA A 352 38.79 -31.16 -48.08
C ALA A 352 39.10 -31.55 -46.62
N ALA A 353 39.83 -32.64 -46.42
CA ALA A 353 40.29 -33.09 -45.11
C ALA A 353 41.27 -32.07 -44.50
N LYS A 354 41.11 -31.81 -43.21
CA LYS A 354 41.88 -30.82 -42.43
C LYS A 354 42.18 -31.40 -41.06
N ALA A 355 43.43 -31.38 -40.63
CA ALA A 355 43.85 -31.96 -39.36
C ALA A 355 44.40 -30.92 -38.39
N ASP A 356 44.35 -31.21 -37.10
CA ASP A 356 44.98 -30.47 -36.00
C ASP A 356 44.47 -29.02 -35.82
N MET A 357 43.18 -28.77 -36.05
CA MET A 357 42.57 -27.47 -35.76
C MET A 357 42.53 -27.20 -34.25
N SER A 358 42.71 -25.93 -33.87
CA SER A 358 42.73 -25.51 -32.46
C SER A 358 42.24 -24.08 -32.27
N PHE A 359 41.67 -23.83 -31.09
CA PHE A 359 41.31 -22.50 -30.61
C PHE A 359 41.31 -22.43 -29.07
N SER A 360 41.50 -21.23 -28.53
CA SER A 360 41.27 -20.91 -27.12
C SER A 360 40.36 -19.70 -26.99
N ASP A 361 39.38 -19.75 -26.10
CA ASP A 361 38.46 -18.66 -25.79
C ASP A 361 38.67 -18.20 -24.33
N ALA A 362 39.11 -16.96 -24.17
CA ALA A 362 39.16 -16.26 -22.89
C ALA A 362 37.80 -15.60 -22.62
N LEU A 363 36.98 -16.27 -21.79
CA LEU A 363 35.66 -15.82 -21.41
C LEU A 363 35.71 -14.40 -20.84
N PRO A 364 34.72 -13.54 -21.14
CA PRO A 364 34.70 -12.17 -20.63
C PRO A 364 34.71 -12.15 -19.09
N SER A 365 35.35 -11.13 -18.50
CA SER A 365 35.50 -11.00 -17.05
C SER A 365 34.17 -11.17 -16.31
N GLY A 366 34.11 -12.13 -15.38
CA GLY A 366 32.92 -12.47 -14.59
C GLY A 366 32.09 -13.62 -15.16
N LEU A 367 32.30 -14.03 -16.41
CA LEU A 367 31.75 -15.27 -16.97
C LEU A 367 32.76 -16.41 -16.77
N VAL A 368 32.32 -17.53 -16.21
CA VAL A 368 33.16 -18.70 -15.95
C VAL A 368 32.48 -19.98 -16.40
N VAL A 369 33.26 -21.03 -16.59
CA VAL A 369 32.76 -22.39 -16.77
C VAL A 369 31.98 -22.80 -15.51
N ALA A 370 30.78 -23.35 -15.69
CA ALA A 370 29.91 -23.75 -14.60
C ALA A 370 30.51 -24.86 -13.73
N ALA A 371 30.02 -24.99 -12.49
CA ALA A 371 30.48 -26.03 -11.55
C ALA A 371 30.34 -27.46 -12.11
N THR A 372 29.32 -27.67 -12.96
CA THR A 372 29.18 -28.87 -13.81
C THR A 372 29.40 -28.44 -15.27
N PRO A 373 30.64 -28.55 -15.80
CA PRO A 373 31.00 -28.01 -17.10
C PRO A 373 30.27 -28.63 -18.30
N THR A 374 29.85 -29.90 -18.19
CA THR A 374 29.20 -30.68 -19.26
C THR A 374 29.86 -30.48 -20.62
N ILE A 375 31.19 -30.68 -20.67
CA ILE A 375 31.96 -30.50 -21.90
C ILE A 375 31.63 -31.61 -22.90
N GLY A 376 31.33 -31.25 -24.14
CA GLY A 376 30.86 -32.20 -25.16
C GLY A 376 30.93 -31.62 -26.56
N GLY A 377 30.12 -32.18 -27.46
CA GLY A 377 30.01 -31.79 -28.88
C GLY A 377 30.53 -32.85 -29.85
N THR A 378 30.36 -32.64 -31.15
CA THR A 378 30.56 -33.66 -32.19
C THR A 378 31.96 -33.72 -32.79
N CYS A 379 32.87 -32.80 -32.46
CA CYS A 379 34.22 -32.80 -33.04
C CYS A 379 34.99 -34.09 -32.71
N THR A 380 35.81 -34.54 -33.67
CA THR A 380 36.60 -35.77 -33.56
C THR A 380 38.06 -35.52 -33.92
N SER A 381 38.93 -36.46 -33.57
CA SER A 381 40.30 -36.56 -34.08
C SER A 381 40.44 -37.95 -34.71
N THR A 382 41.09 -38.01 -35.86
CA THR A 382 41.32 -39.24 -36.62
C THR A 382 42.80 -39.42 -36.96
N THR A 383 43.54 -38.32 -37.12
CA THR A 383 44.93 -38.28 -37.55
C THR A 383 45.68 -37.15 -36.84
N GLY A 384 46.93 -37.36 -36.44
CA GLY A 384 47.71 -36.31 -35.79
C GLY A 384 47.50 -36.27 -34.27
N SER A 385 47.30 -35.07 -33.72
CA SER A 385 47.18 -34.85 -32.28
C SER A 385 45.82 -35.28 -31.76
N ALA A 386 45.79 -35.91 -30.58
CA ALA A 386 44.54 -36.31 -29.94
C ALA A 386 43.65 -35.09 -29.65
N LEU A 387 42.34 -35.25 -29.80
CA LEU A 387 41.37 -34.23 -29.45
C LEU A 387 41.40 -33.97 -27.94
N VAL A 388 41.78 -32.75 -27.55
CA VAL A 388 41.75 -32.28 -26.17
C VAL A 388 40.77 -31.13 -26.05
N ARG A 389 39.89 -31.21 -25.06
CA ARG A 389 38.94 -30.14 -24.70
C ARG A 389 39.12 -29.85 -23.22
N THR A 390 39.46 -28.61 -22.87
CA THR A 390 39.69 -28.20 -21.48
C THR A 390 38.78 -27.05 -21.12
N ALA A 391 37.88 -27.30 -20.17
CA ALA A 391 37.02 -26.31 -19.55
C ALA A 391 36.79 -26.71 -18.08
N ASN A 392 37.76 -26.40 -17.23
CA ASN A 392 37.70 -26.74 -15.81
C ASN A 392 36.63 -25.87 -15.12
N ALA A 393 35.90 -26.43 -14.15
CA ALA A 393 34.91 -25.68 -13.37
C ALA A 393 35.53 -24.41 -12.77
N GLY A 394 34.83 -23.28 -12.92
CA GLY A 394 35.29 -21.96 -12.46
C GLY A 394 36.37 -21.31 -13.34
N SER A 395 36.86 -21.98 -14.39
CA SER A 395 37.82 -21.40 -15.34
C SER A 395 37.18 -20.25 -16.14
N SER A 396 37.98 -19.23 -16.45
CA SER A 396 37.63 -18.17 -17.42
C SER A 396 38.19 -18.45 -18.83
N VAL A 397 38.69 -19.66 -19.08
CA VAL A 397 39.27 -20.06 -20.37
C VAL A 397 38.74 -21.44 -20.78
N VAL A 398 38.43 -21.57 -22.07
CA VAL A 398 38.13 -22.83 -22.76
C VAL A 398 39.19 -23.05 -23.84
N THR A 399 39.83 -24.21 -23.88
CA THR A 399 40.81 -24.56 -24.93
C THR A 399 40.44 -25.85 -25.64
N VAL A 400 40.58 -25.86 -26.97
CA VAL A 400 40.30 -27.01 -27.83
C VAL A 400 41.46 -27.19 -28.81
N SER A 401 41.96 -28.42 -28.96
CA SER A 401 43.03 -28.75 -29.90
C SER A 401 42.86 -30.16 -30.47
N GLY A 402 43.44 -30.42 -31.65
CA GLY A 402 43.40 -31.74 -32.30
C GLY A 402 42.06 -32.05 -32.95
N VAL A 403 41.33 -31.02 -33.40
CA VAL A 403 40.08 -31.23 -34.16
C VAL A 403 40.42 -31.53 -35.61
N ASP A 404 39.83 -32.60 -36.15
CA ASP A 404 39.99 -33.00 -37.54
C ASP A 404 38.66 -33.01 -38.29
N PHE A 405 38.72 -32.63 -39.55
CA PHE A 405 37.72 -32.94 -40.56
C PHE A 405 38.25 -34.00 -41.52
N ALA A 406 37.54 -35.11 -41.60
CA ALA A 406 37.67 -36.05 -42.71
C ALA A 406 37.08 -35.43 -43.99
N THR A 407 37.46 -35.98 -45.16
CA THR A 407 36.86 -35.59 -46.44
C THR A 407 35.33 -35.71 -46.38
N GLY A 408 34.63 -34.66 -46.81
CA GLY A 408 33.17 -34.60 -46.79
C GLY A 408 32.54 -34.10 -45.48
N ALA A 409 33.32 -33.90 -44.41
CA ALA A 409 32.80 -33.33 -43.17
C ALA A 409 32.44 -31.84 -43.35
N THR A 410 31.24 -31.45 -42.93
CA THR A 410 30.70 -30.10 -43.13
C THR A 410 30.91 -29.19 -41.92
N SER A 411 30.73 -29.70 -40.70
CA SER A 411 30.93 -28.95 -39.46
C SER A 411 31.07 -29.89 -38.25
N CYS A 412 31.53 -29.36 -37.12
CA CYS A 412 31.44 -30.04 -35.83
C CYS A 412 31.28 -29.04 -34.69
N THR A 413 30.86 -29.51 -33.50
CA THR A 413 30.62 -28.66 -32.34
C THR A 413 31.47 -29.01 -31.13
N VAL A 414 31.67 -27.99 -30.27
CA VAL A 414 32.13 -28.12 -28.89
C VAL A 414 31.15 -27.35 -28.00
N THR A 415 30.62 -28.00 -26.96
CA THR A 415 29.66 -27.40 -26.01
C THR A 415 30.26 -27.35 -24.62
N VAL A 416 29.96 -26.28 -23.88
CA VAL A 416 30.36 -26.12 -22.48
C VAL A 416 29.33 -25.27 -21.73
N ASN A 417 29.01 -25.66 -20.51
CA ASN A 417 28.17 -24.88 -19.62
C ASN A 417 28.95 -23.73 -18.99
N VAL A 418 28.41 -22.53 -19.06
CA VAL A 418 28.97 -21.31 -18.45
C VAL A 418 27.94 -20.66 -17.52
N THR A 419 28.42 -19.89 -16.54
CA THR A 419 27.58 -19.16 -15.59
C THR A 419 28.29 -17.89 -15.11
N SER A 420 27.51 -16.97 -14.54
CA SER A 420 28.01 -15.82 -13.80
C SER A 420 27.09 -15.52 -12.62
N SER A 421 27.67 -15.21 -11.46
CA SER A 421 26.95 -14.68 -10.30
C SER A 421 26.73 -13.17 -10.37
N THR A 422 27.32 -12.49 -11.35
CA THR A 422 27.26 -11.04 -11.51
C THR A 422 26.29 -10.70 -12.65
N PRO A 423 25.21 -9.95 -12.40
CA PRO A 423 24.34 -9.47 -13.46
C PRO A 423 25.10 -8.56 -14.44
N GLY A 424 24.83 -8.70 -15.73
CA GLY A 424 25.51 -7.94 -16.77
C GLY A 424 25.28 -8.51 -18.17
N VAL A 425 25.79 -7.80 -19.18
CA VAL A 425 25.84 -8.28 -20.56
C VAL A 425 27.27 -8.71 -20.85
N TYR A 426 27.44 -9.98 -21.20
CA TYR A 426 28.74 -10.60 -21.50
C TYR A 426 28.89 -10.75 -23.00
N THR A 427 29.82 -9.98 -23.58
CA THR A 427 30.15 -10.03 -25.01
C THR A 427 31.36 -10.92 -25.22
N ASN A 428 31.18 -12.05 -25.89
CA ASN A 428 32.25 -12.96 -26.25
C ASN A 428 32.42 -12.94 -27.78
N GLY A 429 33.52 -12.39 -28.30
CA GLY A 429 33.74 -12.21 -29.74
C GLY A 429 35.14 -12.59 -30.19
N ALA A 430 35.55 -12.10 -31.36
CA ALA A 430 36.86 -12.38 -31.95
C ALA A 430 38.04 -12.00 -31.02
N SER A 431 37.93 -10.90 -30.27
CA SER A 431 38.97 -10.44 -29.34
C SER A 431 39.20 -11.38 -28.15
N ASN A 432 38.24 -12.27 -27.85
CA ASN A 432 38.36 -13.28 -26.81
C ASN A 432 39.06 -14.55 -27.30
N VAL A 433 39.17 -14.74 -28.62
CA VAL A 433 39.60 -16.01 -29.22
C VAL A 433 41.00 -15.88 -29.81
N THR A 434 41.85 -16.84 -29.47
CA THR A 434 43.07 -17.13 -30.23
C THR A 434 42.83 -18.40 -31.03
N THR A 435 42.92 -18.33 -32.35
CA THR A 435 42.62 -19.46 -33.25
C THR A 435 43.39 -19.37 -34.56
N ILE A 436 43.57 -20.51 -35.22
CA ILE A 436 44.04 -20.58 -36.61
C ILE A 436 42.90 -20.56 -37.63
N LEU A 437 41.66 -20.61 -37.16
CA LEU A 437 40.43 -20.57 -37.95
C LEU A 437 40.05 -19.12 -38.31
N ASN A 438 39.10 -18.94 -39.23
CA ASN A 438 38.43 -17.65 -39.34
C ASN A 438 37.71 -17.35 -38.03
N SER A 439 37.93 -16.14 -37.50
CA SER A 439 37.46 -15.77 -36.17
C SER A 439 35.94 -15.62 -36.11
N PRO A 440 35.32 -15.92 -34.96
CA PRO A 440 33.86 -15.87 -34.81
C PRO A 440 33.31 -14.46 -34.75
N GLU A 441 32.03 -14.35 -35.11
CA GLU A 441 31.20 -13.21 -34.73
C GLU A 441 31.03 -13.10 -33.20
N THR A 442 30.51 -11.96 -32.74
CA THR A 442 30.28 -11.72 -31.31
C THR A 442 28.97 -12.35 -30.86
N ALA A 443 29.04 -13.26 -29.88
CA ALA A 443 27.88 -13.75 -29.15
C ALA A 443 27.70 -12.99 -27.83
N THR A 444 26.44 -12.78 -27.43
CA THR A 444 26.09 -12.09 -26.19
C THR A 444 25.29 -13.00 -25.27
N LEU A 445 25.65 -12.99 -23.99
CA LEU A 445 24.88 -13.58 -22.90
C LEU A 445 24.42 -12.48 -21.96
N THR A 446 23.13 -12.40 -21.71
CA THR A 446 22.57 -11.50 -20.71
C THR A 446 22.34 -12.24 -19.40
N VAL A 447 22.94 -11.77 -18.32
CA VAL A 447 22.74 -12.30 -16.96
C VAL A 447 21.95 -11.28 -16.17
N ASN A 448 20.72 -11.64 -15.80
CA ASN A 448 19.78 -10.77 -15.10
C ASN A 448 19.93 -10.91 -13.59
N ALA A 449 19.79 -9.82 -12.85
CA ALA A 449 19.61 -9.90 -11.41
C ALA A 449 18.26 -10.56 -11.07
N PRO A 450 18.16 -11.28 -9.93
CA PRO A 450 16.91 -11.89 -9.52
C PRO A 450 15.82 -10.84 -9.25
N SER A 451 14.62 -11.07 -9.77
CA SER A 451 13.44 -10.25 -9.43
C SER A 451 12.93 -10.61 -8.03
N THR A 452 12.46 -9.60 -7.29
CA THR A 452 11.94 -9.77 -5.94
C THR A 452 10.56 -9.14 -5.76
N LEU A 453 9.77 -9.73 -4.86
CA LEU A 453 8.47 -9.24 -4.45
C LEU A 453 8.40 -9.15 -2.93
N SER A 454 7.94 -8.01 -2.42
CA SER A 454 7.63 -7.81 -1.00
C SER A 454 6.21 -7.28 -0.83
N VAL A 455 5.59 -7.60 0.30
CA VAL A 455 4.23 -7.15 0.63
C VAL A 455 4.27 -6.43 1.98
N ARG A 456 3.76 -5.20 2.01
CA ARG A 456 3.75 -4.34 3.20
C ARG A 456 2.33 -3.94 3.57
N LYS A 457 2.13 -3.63 4.84
CA LYS A 457 0.87 -3.08 5.36
C LYS A 457 1.04 -1.60 5.68
N ASN A 458 0.14 -0.77 5.17
CA ASN A 458 -0.04 0.60 5.62
C ASN A 458 -1.37 0.71 6.38
N ILE A 459 -1.37 1.30 7.56
CA ILE A 459 -2.56 1.43 8.40
C ILE A 459 -2.80 2.90 8.63
N VAL A 460 -3.82 3.47 7.99
CA VAL A 460 -4.14 4.88 8.18
C VAL A 460 -4.62 5.13 9.61
N SER A 461 -5.50 4.25 10.11
CA SER A 461 -5.92 4.17 11.51
C SER A 461 -6.47 2.77 11.81
N ARG A 462 -6.68 2.44 13.08
CA ARG A 462 -7.29 1.16 13.51
C ARG A 462 -8.70 1.38 14.05
N ALA A 463 -9.62 0.49 13.68
CA ALA A 463 -10.97 0.45 14.23
C ALA A 463 -10.97 0.05 15.72
N ALA A 464 -10.12 -0.89 16.10
CA ALA A 464 -9.76 -1.19 17.48
C ALA A 464 -8.24 -1.25 17.65
N ALA A 465 -7.71 -0.78 18.79
CA ALA A 465 -6.27 -0.75 19.04
C ALA A 465 -5.59 -2.12 19.00
N SER A 466 -6.35 -3.20 19.25
CA SER A 466 -5.91 -4.59 19.19
C SER A 466 -5.92 -5.21 17.78
N ASP A 467 -6.60 -4.60 16.81
CA ASP A 467 -6.74 -5.17 15.46
C ASP A 467 -5.38 -5.34 14.80
N GLN A 468 -5.10 -6.52 14.25
CA GLN A 468 -3.88 -6.83 13.48
C GLN A 468 -4.22 -7.51 12.14
N PHE A 469 -3.29 -7.47 11.19
CA PHE A 469 -3.47 -7.98 9.84
C PHE A 469 -2.39 -9.02 9.50
N VAL A 470 -2.80 -10.14 8.93
CA VAL A 470 -1.90 -11.15 8.35
C VAL A 470 -1.83 -10.92 6.85
N LEU A 471 -0.65 -10.53 6.37
CA LEU A 471 -0.30 -10.49 4.95
C LEU A 471 0.03 -11.91 4.48
N ARG A 472 -0.40 -12.24 3.26
CA ARG A 472 -0.11 -13.50 2.59
C ARG A 472 0.37 -13.25 1.17
N LEU A 473 1.34 -14.04 0.73
CA LEU A 473 1.85 -14.06 -0.64
C LEU A 473 1.75 -15.48 -1.20
N ARG A 474 1.28 -15.62 -2.44
CA ARG A 474 1.06 -16.90 -3.13
C ARG A 474 1.45 -16.80 -4.60
N SER A 475 1.75 -17.92 -5.23
CA SER A 475 1.71 -18.01 -6.69
C SER A 475 0.28 -17.80 -7.16
N ALA A 476 0.09 -17.16 -8.31
CA ALA A 476 -1.26 -16.89 -8.82
C ALA A 476 -2.09 -18.18 -8.95
N GLY A 477 -3.31 -18.16 -8.41
CA GLY A 477 -4.22 -19.31 -8.41
C GLY A 477 -3.91 -20.41 -7.39
N SER A 478 -2.84 -20.28 -6.60
CA SER A 478 -2.52 -21.20 -5.51
C SER A 478 -3.28 -20.86 -4.23
N THR A 479 -3.61 -21.88 -3.45
CA THR A 479 -4.17 -21.74 -2.09
C THR A 479 -3.10 -21.75 -0.99
N SER A 480 -1.87 -22.14 -1.31
CA SER A 480 -0.76 -22.26 -0.35
C SER A 480 0.04 -20.96 -0.26
N ASP A 481 0.31 -20.53 0.97
CA ASP A 481 1.13 -19.34 1.23
C ASP A 481 2.62 -19.64 0.99
N ILE A 482 3.28 -18.85 0.13
CA ILE A 482 4.74 -18.81 -0.02
C ILE A 482 5.35 -18.17 1.22
N ALA A 483 4.74 -17.09 1.69
CA ALA A 483 5.17 -16.35 2.86
C ALA A 483 3.98 -15.64 3.49
N THR A 484 4.08 -15.44 4.81
CA THR A 484 3.14 -14.65 5.58
C THR A 484 3.88 -13.68 6.49
N ALA A 485 3.21 -12.60 6.89
CA ALA A 485 3.70 -11.68 7.91
C ALA A 485 2.49 -11.12 8.68
N THR A 486 2.62 -10.97 9.99
CA THR A 486 1.53 -10.47 10.84
C THR A 486 1.95 -9.16 11.48
N THR A 487 1.12 -8.12 11.36
CA THR A 487 1.37 -6.85 12.05
C THR A 487 1.27 -7.03 13.56
N SER A 488 1.94 -6.17 14.33
CA SER A 488 1.81 -6.15 15.79
C SER A 488 1.82 -4.73 16.35
N GLY A 489 1.30 -4.55 17.56
CA GLY A 489 1.26 -3.26 18.25
C GLY A 489 0.19 -2.30 17.70
N SER A 490 0.16 -1.07 18.21
CA SER A 490 -0.88 -0.08 17.91
C SER A 490 -0.46 0.99 16.89
N ALA A 491 0.79 0.95 16.40
CA ALA A 491 1.32 1.96 15.48
C ALA A 491 0.51 2.03 14.17
N THR A 492 0.33 3.26 13.66
CA THR A 492 -0.24 3.56 12.33
C THR A 492 0.90 3.81 11.32
N GLY A 493 0.55 4.01 10.04
CA GLY A 493 1.49 4.13 8.94
C GLY A 493 1.96 2.79 8.38
N VAL A 494 3.05 2.80 7.61
CA VAL A 494 3.67 1.58 7.07
C VAL A 494 4.27 0.78 8.22
N GLN A 495 3.80 -0.44 8.39
CA GLN A 495 4.18 -1.33 9.49
C GLN A 495 5.58 -1.92 9.25
N THR A 496 6.32 -2.15 10.33
CA THR A 496 7.66 -2.78 10.26
C THR A 496 7.58 -4.26 9.90
N GLN A 497 6.51 -4.95 10.32
CA GLN A 497 6.24 -6.32 9.89
C GLN A 497 5.74 -6.31 8.45
N SER A 498 6.47 -7.03 7.60
CA SER A 498 6.17 -7.16 6.18
C SER A 498 6.67 -8.52 5.68
N ILE A 499 6.11 -8.96 4.56
CA ILE A 499 6.73 -10.06 3.81
C ILE A 499 8.00 -9.49 3.18
N ALA A 500 9.15 -9.86 3.73
CA ALA A 500 10.45 -9.46 3.20
C ALA A 500 10.61 -9.92 1.74
N ALA A 501 11.53 -9.30 1.01
CA ALA A 501 11.77 -9.60 -0.40
C ALA A 501 11.92 -11.11 -0.62
N ARG A 502 11.06 -11.68 -1.46
CA ARG A 502 11.14 -13.07 -1.93
C ARG A 502 11.52 -13.07 -3.39
N GLN A 503 12.42 -13.96 -3.78
CA GLN A 503 12.74 -14.15 -5.18
C GLN A 503 11.52 -14.68 -5.92
N VAL A 504 11.24 -14.09 -7.08
CA VAL A 504 10.08 -14.40 -7.92
C VAL A 504 10.51 -14.56 -9.37
N ILE A 505 9.72 -15.32 -10.12
CA ILE A 505 9.98 -15.60 -11.53
C ILE A 505 9.41 -14.46 -12.36
N SER A 506 10.25 -13.83 -13.18
CA SER A 506 9.82 -12.80 -14.14
C SER A 506 8.81 -13.36 -15.14
N GLY A 507 7.82 -12.55 -15.51
CA GLY A 507 6.70 -12.95 -16.37
C GLY A 507 5.58 -13.71 -15.67
N GLN A 508 5.81 -14.21 -14.44
CA GLN A 508 4.78 -14.92 -13.67
C GLN A 508 3.96 -13.97 -12.78
N SER A 509 2.73 -14.39 -12.49
CA SER A 509 1.83 -13.66 -11.60
C SER A 509 1.82 -14.22 -10.19
N TYR A 510 1.67 -13.32 -9.21
CA TYR A 510 1.59 -13.63 -7.79
C TYR A 510 0.38 -12.97 -7.16
N ASP A 511 -0.30 -13.69 -6.29
CA ASP A 511 -1.44 -13.20 -5.52
C ASP A 511 -0.95 -12.78 -4.14
N PHE A 512 -1.42 -11.64 -3.67
CA PHE A 512 -1.22 -11.21 -2.29
C PHE A 512 -2.56 -10.81 -1.67
N SER A 513 -2.68 -11.04 -0.38
CA SER A 513 -3.91 -10.75 0.35
C SER A 513 -3.63 -10.40 1.81
N GLU A 514 -4.66 -9.88 2.47
CA GLU A 514 -4.69 -9.77 3.91
C GLU A 514 -5.94 -10.39 4.53
N VAL A 515 -5.81 -10.79 5.79
CA VAL A 515 -6.92 -11.18 6.67
C VAL A 515 -6.70 -10.62 8.07
N MET A 516 -7.75 -10.51 8.88
CA MET A 516 -7.57 -10.18 10.31
C MET A 516 -6.74 -11.26 10.98
N ALA A 517 -5.78 -10.86 11.83
CA ALA A 517 -5.05 -11.79 12.67
C ALA A 517 -5.89 -12.19 13.90
N ALA A 518 -5.58 -13.35 14.47
CA ALA A 518 -6.19 -13.79 15.72
C ALA A 518 -5.97 -12.76 16.85
N GLY A 519 -7.01 -12.54 17.66
CA GLY A 519 -7.02 -11.51 18.72
C GLY A 519 -7.52 -10.13 18.29
N SER A 520 -7.75 -9.91 16.99
CA SER A 520 -8.45 -8.72 16.51
C SER A 520 -9.93 -8.77 16.88
N THR A 521 -10.51 -7.63 17.25
CA THR A 521 -11.92 -7.54 17.66
C THR A 521 -12.82 -7.07 16.53
N SER A 522 -12.27 -6.40 15.52
CA SER A 522 -13.01 -5.94 14.34
C SER A 522 -13.00 -6.98 13.21
N ALA A 523 -14.00 -6.91 12.33
CA ALA A 523 -13.97 -7.61 11.04
C ALA A 523 -13.19 -6.78 10.01
N LEU A 524 -12.61 -7.44 8.99
CA LEU A 524 -11.91 -6.74 7.90
C LEU A 524 -12.86 -5.82 7.11
N THR A 525 -14.15 -6.13 7.07
CA THR A 525 -15.21 -5.29 6.48
C THR A 525 -15.39 -3.95 7.20
N ASN A 526 -14.85 -3.78 8.41
CA ASN A 526 -14.79 -2.50 9.10
C ASN A 526 -13.68 -1.59 8.55
N TYR A 527 -12.96 -2.03 7.52
CA TYR A 527 -11.94 -1.27 6.82
C TYR A 527 -12.27 -1.21 5.34
N THR A 528 -11.90 -0.10 4.70
CA THR A 528 -11.67 -0.06 3.27
C THR A 528 -10.20 -0.34 3.01
N SER A 529 -9.95 -1.29 2.13
CA SER A 529 -8.61 -1.69 1.71
C SER A 529 -8.35 -1.19 0.29
N ALA A 530 -7.16 -0.67 0.06
CA ALA A 530 -6.64 -0.39 -1.27
C ALA A 530 -5.20 -0.86 -1.35
N TRP A 531 -4.72 -1.20 -2.53
CA TRP A 531 -3.37 -1.68 -2.71
C TRP A 531 -2.70 -1.11 -3.94
N GLU A 532 -1.39 -1.05 -3.89
CA GLU A 532 -0.56 -0.56 -4.99
C GLU A 532 0.78 -1.32 -5.01
N CYS A 533 1.16 -1.82 -6.17
CA CYS A 533 2.42 -2.48 -6.44
C CYS A 533 3.31 -1.58 -7.29
N ARG A 534 4.52 -1.29 -6.80
CA ARG A 534 5.48 -0.42 -7.48
C ARG A 534 6.81 -1.11 -7.73
N ASN A 535 7.52 -0.66 -8.77
CA ASN A 535 8.95 -0.84 -8.94
C ASN A 535 9.63 0.54 -8.87
N GLY A 536 10.31 0.83 -7.76
CA GLY A 536 10.79 2.18 -7.47
C GLY A 536 9.65 3.19 -7.44
N THR A 537 9.68 4.18 -8.32
CA THR A 537 8.63 5.21 -8.43
C THR A 537 7.48 4.80 -9.34
N SER A 538 7.68 3.81 -10.22
CA SER A 538 6.70 3.38 -11.23
C SER A 538 5.64 2.47 -10.63
N VAL A 539 4.36 2.79 -10.85
CA VAL A 539 3.23 1.93 -10.48
C VAL A 539 3.06 0.85 -11.54
N LEU A 540 3.06 -0.41 -11.11
CA LEU A 540 2.85 -1.57 -11.98
C LEU A 540 1.38 -2.02 -11.96
N ALA A 541 0.75 -2.00 -10.79
CA ALA A 541 -0.65 -2.33 -10.60
C ALA A 541 -1.21 -1.64 -9.36
N SER A 542 -2.51 -1.38 -9.35
CA SER A 542 -3.23 -0.84 -8.20
C SER A 542 -4.67 -1.32 -8.21
N GLY A 543 -5.29 -1.39 -7.04
CA GLY A 543 -6.68 -1.78 -6.92
C GLY A 543 -7.28 -1.48 -5.55
N THR A 544 -8.55 -1.83 -5.41
CA THR A 544 -9.29 -1.78 -4.14
C THR A 544 -9.59 -3.19 -3.65
N GLY A 545 -9.86 -3.33 -2.36
CA GLY A 545 -10.08 -4.62 -1.70
C GLY A 545 -8.84 -5.15 -0.96
N SER A 546 -9.01 -6.28 -0.29
CA SER A 546 -8.02 -6.90 0.60
C SER A 546 -7.04 -7.84 -0.10
N SER A 547 -7.13 -7.94 -1.43
CA SER A 547 -6.27 -8.80 -2.23
C SER A 547 -6.04 -8.23 -3.62
N GLY A 548 -4.90 -8.58 -4.21
CA GLY A 548 -4.56 -8.24 -5.57
C GLY A 548 -3.65 -9.30 -6.21
N THR A 549 -3.53 -9.21 -7.52
CA THR A 549 -2.62 -10.03 -8.33
C THR A 549 -1.64 -9.09 -9.01
N ILE A 550 -0.36 -9.45 -9.02
CA ILE A 550 0.69 -8.71 -9.72
C ILE A 550 1.44 -9.63 -10.68
N ALA A 551 1.50 -9.24 -11.95
CA ALA A 551 2.39 -9.84 -12.93
C ALA A 551 3.79 -9.24 -12.76
N ILE A 552 4.79 -10.08 -12.51
CA ILE A 552 6.19 -9.62 -12.43
C ILE A 552 6.66 -9.28 -13.85
N PRO A 553 7.19 -8.07 -14.09
CA PRO A 553 7.69 -7.71 -15.42
C PRO A 553 8.75 -8.69 -15.93
N ALA A 554 8.93 -8.70 -17.26
CA ALA A 554 10.00 -9.44 -17.90
C ALA A 554 11.37 -9.07 -17.28
N ALA A 555 12.28 -10.05 -17.21
CA ALA A 555 13.58 -9.85 -16.58
C ALA A 555 14.36 -8.76 -17.31
N THR A 556 14.95 -7.85 -16.53
CA THR A 556 15.94 -6.87 -17.01
C THR A 556 17.28 -7.21 -16.37
N VAL A 557 18.38 -6.67 -16.92
CA VAL A 557 19.73 -6.89 -16.36
C VAL A 557 19.79 -6.54 -14.87
N ALA A 558 19.08 -5.49 -14.44
CA ALA A 558 19.03 -5.05 -13.05
C ALA A 558 18.04 -5.82 -12.15
N GLY A 559 17.26 -6.74 -12.73
CA GLY A 559 16.11 -7.35 -12.05
C GLY A 559 15.02 -6.32 -11.75
N VAL A 560 13.94 -6.77 -11.09
CA VAL A 560 12.84 -5.90 -10.68
C VAL A 560 12.60 -6.07 -9.19
N ALA A 561 12.49 -4.96 -8.45
CA ALA A 561 12.16 -4.97 -7.03
C ALA A 561 10.72 -4.47 -6.83
N VAL A 562 9.76 -5.39 -6.81
CA VAL A 562 8.34 -5.07 -6.65
C VAL A 562 7.98 -4.96 -5.18
N VAL A 563 7.34 -3.85 -4.80
CA VAL A 563 6.78 -3.63 -3.47
C VAL A 563 5.28 -3.41 -3.60
N CYS A 564 4.50 -4.36 -3.10
CA CYS A 564 3.04 -4.23 -2.98
C CYS A 564 2.67 -3.74 -1.58
N THR A 565 1.95 -2.64 -1.49
CA THR A 565 1.49 -2.07 -0.20
C THR A 565 -0.02 -2.14 -0.13
N ILE A 566 -0.56 -2.84 0.88
CA ILE A 566 -1.99 -2.84 1.18
C ILE A 566 -2.27 -1.81 2.27
N THR A 567 -3.09 -0.81 1.98
CA THR A 567 -3.48 0.28 2.86
C THR A 567 -4.89 0.04 3.42
N ASN A 568 -5.03 -0.01 4.75
CA ASN A 568 -6.34 -0.03 5.41
C ASN A 568 -6.67 1.30 6.04
N SER A 569 -7.89 1.77 5.76
CA SER A 569 -8.52 2.89 6.46
C SER A 569 -9.82 2.39 7.10
N PRO A 570 -10.08 2.67 8.37
CA PRO A 570 -11.29 2.20 9.03
C PRO A 570 -12.53 2.92 8.47
N LEU A 571 -13.64 2.19 8.39
CA LEU A 571 -14.96 2.72 8.01
C LEU A 571 -15.76 3.18 9.25
N LEU A 572 -15.10 3.92 10.15
CA LEU A 572 -15.74 4.47 11.34
C LEU A 572 -15.26 5.89 11.65
N ALA A 573 -16.10 6.68 12.31
CA ALA A 573 -15.76 7.95 12.93
C ALA A 573 -15.92 7.83 14.45
N THR A 574 -15.22 8.67 15.20
CA THR A 574 -15.35 8.74 16.66
C THR A 574 -16.06 10.03 17.05
N VAL A 575 -16.94 9.95 18.04
CA VAL A 575 -17.61 11.11 18.64
C VAL A 575 -17.37 11.07 20.13
N THR A 576 -16.70 12.06 20.67
CA THR A 576 -16.51 12.22 22.12
C THR A 576 -17.17 13.51 22.56
N VAL A 577 -18.09 13.42 23.50
CA VAL A 577 -18.76 14.57 24.10
C VAL A 577 -18.26 14.72 25.53
N THR A 578 -17.79 15.91 25.87
CA THR A 578 -17.24 16.25 27.18
C THR A 578 -18.12 17.29 27.86
N LYS A 579 -18.24 17.17 29.18
CA LYS A 579 -18.93 18.11 30.04
C LYS A 579 -17.91 18.82 30.91
N GLN A 580 -17.98 20.14 30.91
CA GLN A 580 -17.31 20.98 31.89
C GLN A 580 -18.32 21.77 32.71
N VAL A 581 -18.03 21.89 34.01
CA VAL A 581 -18.81 22.69 34.95
C VAL A 581 -17.89 23.76 35.54
N GLN A 582 -18.25 25.02 35.33
CA GLN A 582 -17.62 26.19 35.94
C GLN A 582 -18.21 26.42 37.34
N ASP A 583 -17.42 27.03 38.20
CA ASP A 583 -17.89 27.53 39.49
C ASP A 583 -18.91 28.68 39.33
N VAL A 584 -19.46 29.16 40.45
CA VAL A 584 -20.49 30.21 40.45
C VAL A 584 -20.05 31.53 39.80
N THR A 585 -18.74 31.80 39.73
CA THR A 585 -18.19 33.00 39.10
C THR A 585 -17.99 32.86 37.59
N GLY A 586 -18.12 31.63 37.06
CA GLY A 586 -17.79 31.31 35.67
C GLY A 586 -16.31 30.95 35.46
N ALA A 587 -15.56 30.76 36.55
CA ALA A 587 -14.16 30.36 36.52
C ALA A 587 -14.01 28.85 36.81
N ASN A 588 -12.76 28.38 36.83
CA ASN A 588 -12.37 27.03 37.27
C ASN A 588 -13.18 25.89 36.64
N PRO A 589 -13.19 25.75 35.30
CA PRO A 589 -13.91 24.65 34.65
C PRO A 589 -13.34 23.29 35.08
N GLN A 590 -14.19 22.42 35.62
CA GLN A 590 -13.87 21.05 36.01
C GLN A 590 -14.71 20.04 35.22
N PRO A 591 -14.25 18.79 35.03
CA PRO A 591 -15.07 17.74 34.42
C PRO A 591 -16.40 17.53 35.16
N GLY A 592 -17.51 17.57 34.41
CA GLY A 592 -18.85 17.37 34.96
C GLY A 592 -19.22 15.90 35.04
N SER A 593 -19.16 15.31 36.23
CA SER A 593 -19.63 13.94 36.50
C SER A 593 -21.17 13.86 36.61
N GLY A 594 -21.76 12.73 36.21
CA GLY A 594 -23.19 12.46 36.36
C GLY A 594 -24.09 13.32 35.46
N TRP A 595 -23.59 13.80 34.33
CA TRP A 595 -24.36 14.52 33.32
C TRP A 595 -24.80 13.57 32.22
N VAL A 596 -26.03 13.70 31.74
CA VAL A 596 -26.54 12.90 30.63
C VAL A 596 -26.25 13.64 29.34
N LEU A 597 -25.39 13.07 28.50
CA LEU A 597 -24.99 13.58 27.19
C LEU A 597 -25.59 12.68 26.10
N GLY A 598 -26.00 13.28 24.98
CA GLY A 598 -26.65 12.60 23.87
C GLY A 598 -25.85 12.67 22.58
N VAL A 599 -25.88 11.57 21.82
CA VAL A 599 -25.39 11.47 20.45
C VAL A 599 -26.38 10.63 19.64
N VAL A 600 -26.97 11.24 18.62
CA VAL A 600 -27.91 10.58 17.69
C VAL A 600 -27.42 10.82 16.27
N PRO A 601 -26.74 9.85 15.64
CA PRO A 601 -26.40 9.96 14.24
C PRO A 601 -27.58 9.60 13.35
N SER A 602 -27.58 10.19 12.17
CA SER A 602 -28.51 9.93 11.08
C SER A 602 -27.74 9.85 9.77
N GLY A 603 -28.16 8.95 8.88
CA GLY A 603 -27.51 8.69 7.61
C GLY A 603 -27.78 7.27 7.12
N THR A 604 -27.76 7.05 5.80
CA THR A 604 -28.02 5.73 5.22
C THR A 604 -26.85 4.78 5.50
N GLY A 605 -27.14 3.62 6.09
CA GLY A 605 -26.11 2.61 6.38
C GLY A 605 -25.14 3.03 7.48
N VAL A 606 -25.62 3.81 8.46
CA VAL A 606 -24.86 4.28 9.61
C VAL A 606 -25.35 3.56 10.87
N THR A 607 -24.44 3.00 11.66
CA THR A 607 -24.74 2.39 12.97
C THR A 607 -23.82 2.95 14.05
N THR A 608 -24.17 2.78 15.32
CA THR A 608 -23.39 3.27 16.46
C THR A 608 -23.01 2.21 17.46
N THR A 609 -21.90 2.44 18.15
CA THR A 609 -21.55 1.73 19.38
C THR A 609 -21.04 2.71 20.43
N PRO A 610 -21.62 2.76 21.64
CA PRO A 610 -22.79 1.99 22.06
C PRO A 610 -24.07 2.42 21.31
N ALA A 611 -25.06 1.52 21.23
CA ALA A 611 -26.35 1.80 20.58
C ALA A 611 -27.22 2.79 21.37
N ALA A 612 -26.94 2.95 22.67
CA ALA A 612 -27.61 3.93 23.53
C ALA A 612 -27.35 5.35 23.01
N THR A 613 -28.43 6.10 22.79
CA THR A 613 -28.40 7.48 22.29
C THR A 613 -27.97 8.49 23.36
N THR A 614 -27.93 8.08 24.63
CA THR A 614 -27.47 8.89 25.75
C THR A 614 -26.54 8.09 26.64
N GLN A 615 -25.60 8.79 27.29
CA GLN A 615 -24.69 8.24 28.28
C GLN A 615 -24.52 9.21 29.45
N THR A 616 -24.37 8.66 30.64
CA THR A 616 -24.03 9.45 31.83
C THR A 616 -22.52 9.55 31.95
N THR A 617 -21.99 10.77 32.09
CA THR A 617 -20.56 11.00 32.21
C THR A 617 -19.98 10.38 33.48
N ALA A 618 -18.82 9.75 33.34
CA ALA A 618 -17.98 9.32 34.45
C ALA A 618 -17.26 10.52 35.10
N ALA A 619 -16.39 10.26 36.08
CA ALA A 619 -15.60 11.31 36.75
C ALA A 619 -14.72 12.14 35.78
N SER A 620 -14.35 11.58 34.61
CA SER A 620 -13.62 12.28 33.55
C SER A 620 -14.46 13.31 32.79
N GLY A 621 -15.78 13.37 33.02
CA GLY A 621 -16.69 14.27 32.31
C GLY A 621 -16.92 13.91 30.84
N SER A 622 -16.49 12.73 30.37
CA SER A 622 -16.56 12.35 28.94
C SER A 622 -17.52 11.19 28.69
N ALA A 623 -18.15 11.19 27.52
CA ALA A 623 -18.88 10.06 26.93
C ALA A 623 -18.49 9.92 25.46
N SER A 624 -18.36 8.69 24.96
CA SER A 624 -17.87 8.43 23.60
C SER A 624 -18.71 7.42 22.85
N TRP A 625 -18.80 7.63 21.54
CA TRP A 625 -19.46 6.77 20.56
C TRP A 625 -18.56 6.56 19.35
N GLN A 626 -18.69 5.40 18.72
CA GLN A 626 -18.17 5.12 17.39
C GLN A 626 -19.35 5.07 16.42
N ILE A 627 -19.18 5.69 15.25
CA ILE A 627 -20.13 5.69 14.16
C ILE A 627 -19.54 4.84 13.05
N PHE A 628 -20.19 3.74 12.70
CA PHE A 628 -19.78 2.85 11.61
C PHE A 628 -20.52 3.21 10.34
N PHE A 629 -19.83 3.09 9.22
CA PHE A 629 -20.34 3.45 7.90
C PHE A 629 -20.31 2.24 6.97
N ALA A 630 -21.34 2.08 6.16
CA ALA A 630 -21.39 1.02 5.16
C ALA A 630 -20.31 1.16 4.08
N THR A 631 -19.92 2.38 3.70
CA THR A 631 -18.94 2.63 2.64
C THR A 631 -18.09 3.87 2.93
N ALA A 632 -16.96 4.02 2.24
CA ALA A 632 -16.11 5.23 2.33
C ALA A 632 -16.83 6.52 1.84
N ALA A 633 -17.85 6.38 0.99
CA ALA A 633 -18.65 7.49 0.48
C ALA A 633 -19.80 7.88 1.42
N SER A 634 -20.16 7.03 2.39
CA SER A 634 -21.23 7.32 3.34
C SER A 634 -20.91 8.58 4.16
N ARG A 635 -21.95 9.33 4.51
CA ARG A 635 -21.88 10.52 5.37
C ARG A 635 -22.95 10.42 6.45
N ALA A 636 -22.65 10.95 7.63
CA ALA A 636 -23.57 11.00 8.76
C ALA A 636 -23.76 12.44 9.23
N THR A 637 -24.94 12.73 9.74
CA THR A 637 -25.22 13.93 10.54
C THR A 637 -25.40 13.50 11.99
N VAL A 638 -24.62 14.09 12.90
CA VAL A 638 -24.59 13.73 14.32
C VAL A 638 -25.27 14.83 15.14
N ALA A 639 -26.44 14.54 15.69
CA ALA A 639 -27.06 15.41 16.68
C ALA A 639 -26.42 15.16 18.05
N VAL A 640 -25.91 16.21 18.69
CA VAL A 640 -25.35 16.17 20.04
C VAL A 640 -26.22 16.98 20.99
N SER A 641 -26.33 16.55 22.25
CA SER A 641 -27.17 17.23 23.24
C SER A 641 -26.68 17.00 24.67
N GLU A 642 -27.20 17.79 25.61
CA GLU A 642 -27.14 17.48 27.03
C GLU A 642 -28.51 17.63 27.70
N THR A 643 -28.73 16.90 28.79
CA THR A 643 -29.86 17.16 29.69
C THR A 643 -29.46 18.21 30.73
N GLN A 644 -30.05 19.40 30.63
CA GLN A 644 -29.77 20.52 31.53
C GLN A 644 -30.23 20.22 32.97
N LYS A 645 -29.37 20.45 33.95
CA LYS A 645 -29.73 20.43 35.38
C LYS A 645 -30.28 21.80 35.81
N THR A 646 -31.34 21.80 36.62
CA THR A 646 -32.02 23.02 37.09
C THR A 646 -31.12 23.91 37.97
N THR A 647 -30.13 23.32 38.66
CA THR A 647 -29.12 24.01 39.48
C THR A 647 -27.99 24.67 38.68
N HIS A 648 -28.01 24.57 37.34
CA HIS A 648 -26.95 25.09 36.49
C HIS A 648 -27.52 25.95 35.35
N THR A 649 -26.70 26.88 34.87
CA THR A 649 -26.99 27.70 33.69
C THR A 649 -26.13 27.24 32.52
N PHE A 650 -26.75 27.10 31.35
CA PHE A 650 -26.02 26.80 30.11
C PHE A 650 -25.14 27.97 29.69
N VAL A 651 -23.88 27.68 29.35
CA VAL A 651 -22.91 28.71 28.91
C VAL A 651 -22.66 28.58 27.42
N SER A 652 -22.17 27.42 26.97
CA SER A 652 -21.84 27.18 25.58
C SER A 652 -21.74 25.70 25.26
N ALA A 653 -21.87 25.37 23.98
CA ALA A 653 -21.43 24.08 23.47
C ALA A 653 -20.77 24.25 22.10
N GLN A 654 -19.76 23.44 21.82
CA GLN A 654 -19.12 23.41 20.51
C GLN A 654 -18.63 22.01 20.17
N CYS A 655 -18.58 21.68 18.88
CA CYS A 655 -17.95 20.48 18.34
C CYS A 655 -16.85 20.85 17.36
N GLN A 656 -15.67 20.26 17.54
CA GLN A 656 -14.58 20.29 16.57
C GLN A 656 -14.55 18.96 15.82
N VAL A 657 -14.70 19.01 14.50
CA VAL A 657 -14.54 17.85 13.62
C VAL A 657 -13.14 17.90 13.02
N THR A 658 -12.34 16.87 13.26
CA THR A 658 -11.02 16.68 12.68
C THR A 658 -11.12 15.59 11.64
N SER A 659 -10.87 15.91 10.37
CA SER A 659 -10.87 14.91 9.30
C SER A 659 -9.70 13.95 9.43
N LEU A 660 -9.75 12.83 8.71
CA LEU A 660 -8.63 11.89 8.59
C LEU A 660 -7.35 12.55 8.03
N SER A 661 -7.49 13.63 7.25
CA SER A 661 -6.38 14.43 6.72
C SER A 661 -5.84 15.49 7.71
N GLY A 662 -6.43 15.58 8.91
CA GLY A 662 -6.06 16.54 9.94
C GLY A 662 -6.70 17.93 9.81
N VAL A 663 -7.61 18.14 8.86
CA VAL A 663 -8.32 19.41 8.68
C VAL A 663 -9.40 19.54 9.74
N THR A 664 -9.44 20.67 10.44
CA THR A 664 -10.41 20.91 11.52
C THR A 664 -11.50 21.91 11.14
N ARG A 665 -12.75 21.65 11.54
CA ARG A 665 -13.84 22.63 11.51
C ARG A 665 -14.62 22.65 12.82
N THR A 666 -15.18 23.80 13.18
CA THR A 666 -15.90 23.99 14.45
C THR A 666 -17.36 24.32 14.19
N VAL A 667 -18.26 23.71 14.96
CA VAL A 667 -19.71 23.98 14.99
C VAL A 667 -20.07 24.39 16.41
N THR A 668 -20.71 25.55 16.60
CA THR A 668 -21.10 26.09 17.92
C THR A 668 -22.61 26.05 18.12
N PHE A 669 -23.04 25.84 19.36
CA PHE A 669 -24.45 25.79 19.75
C PHE A 669 -24.72 26.74 20.92
N THR A 670 -25.94 27.29 20.95
CA THR A 670 -26.37 28.31 21.93
C THR A 670 -27.37 27.78 22.96
N ALA A 671 -27.69 26.48 22.94
CA ALA A 671 -28.65 25.86 23.86
C ALA A 671 -28.21 24.45 24.30
N ALA A 672 -28.68 24.04 25.49
CA ALA A 672 -28.40 22.72 26.07
C ALA A 672 -28.97 21.55 25.24
N THR A 673 -30.04 21.79 24.47
CA THR A 673 -30.54 20.81 23.48
C THR A 673 -29.51 20.48 22.39
N GLY A 674 -28.44 21.27 22.29
CA GLY A 674 -27.35 21.10 21.35
C GLY A 674 -27.79 21.32 19.90
N GLY A 675 -27.24 20.55 18.97
CA GLY A 675 -27.53 20.68 17.56
C GLY A 675 -26.83 19.63 16.69
N SER A 676 -26.99 19.77 15.38
CA SER A 676 -26.51 18.79 14.40
C SER A 676 -25.16 19.18 13.81
N VAL A 677 -24.24 18.21 13.78
CA VAL A 677 -22.97 18.28 13.06
C VAL A 677 -23.12 17.44 11.79
N ALA A 678 -23.35 18.11 10.66
CA ALA A 678 -23.46 17.45 9.34
C ALA A 678 -22.11 16.98 8.81
N ASP A 679 -22.11 16.21 7.72
CA ASP A 679 -20.93 15.81 6.94
C ASP A 679 -19.80 15.13 7.74
N ILE A 680 -20.16 14.20 8.62
CA ILE A 680 -19.19 13.30 9.25
C ILE A 680 -18.90 12.16 8.27
N ALA A 681 -17.63 12.00 7.93
CA ALA A 681 -17.12 10.95 7.06
C ALA A 681 -16.39 9.86 7.86
N PRO A 682 -16.21 8.65 7.30
CA PRO A 682 -15.33 7.65 7.89
C PRO A 682 -13.91 8.20 8.12
N GLY A 683 -13.35 7.94 9.29
CA GLY A 683 -12.05 8.42 9.75
C GLY A 683 -12.09 9.71 10.56
N ASP A 684 -13.21 10.43 10.59
CA ASP A 684 -13.32 11.69 11.34
C ASP A 684 -13.30 11.48 12.87
N ALA A 685 -12.71 12.44 13.58
CA ALA A 685 -12.79 12.57 15.03
C ALA A 685 -13.60 13.82 15.41
N VAL A 686 -14.75 13.62 16.03
CA VAL A 686 -15.67 14.67 16.48
C VAL A 686 -15.52 14.85 17.99
N ALA A 687 -14.98 15.97 18.42
CA ALA A 687 -14.81 16.32 19.84
C ALA A 687 -15.76 17.46 20.22
N CYS A 688 -16.77 17.17 21.03
CA CYS A 688 -17.76 18.12 21.49
C CYS A 688 -17.54 18.47 22.97
N GLY A 689 -17.72 19.74 23.33
CA GLY A 689 -17.63 20.24 24.70
C GLY A 689 -18.85 21.05 25.08
N PHE A 690 -19.54 20.65 26.15
CA PHE A 690 -20.65 21.37 26.76
C PHE A 690 -20.21 22.00 28.08
N VAL A 691 -20.39 23.31 28.23
CA VAL A 691 -20.00 24.07 29.42
C VAL A 691 -21.22 24.59 30.15
N ASN A 692 -21.36 24.22 31.43
CA ASN A 692 -22.37 24.78 32.32
C ASN A 692 -21.73 25.52 33.49
N ARG A 693 -22.43 26.53 33.99
CA ARG A 693 -22.04 27.26 35.18
C ARG A 693 -22.96 26.90 36.33
N LEU A 694 -22.40 26.56 37.47
CA LEU A 694 -23.18 26.34 38.69
C LEU A 694 -23.92 27.62 39.08
N LYS A 695 -25.23 27.56 39.37
CA LYS A 695 -25.97 28.72 39.89
C LYS A 695 -25.51 29.02 41.33
N ALA A 696 -25.73 30.25 41.80
CA ALA A 696 -25.54 30.55 43.22
C ALA A 696 -26.56 29.78 44.05
N THR A 697 -26.15 29.18 45.17
CA THR A 697 -27.08 28.60 46.15
C THR A 697 -27.75 29.74 46.90
N THR A 698 -29.08 29.83 46.88
CA THR A 698 -29.80 30.90 47.56
C THR A 698 -30.86 30.38 48.52
N LEU A 699 -31.07 31.14 49.59
CA LEU A 699 -32.10 30.88 50.60
C LEU A 699 -33.00 32.11 50.72
N THR A 700 -34.31 31.86 50.77
CA THR A 700 -35.35 32.86 51.02
C THR A 700 -36.14 32.45 52.26
N LEU A 701 -36.39 33.38 53.17
CA LEU A 701 -37.20 33.15 54.37
C LEU A 701 -38.51 33.93 54.26
N THR A 702 -39.62 33.25 54.51
CA THR A 702 -40.95 33.83 54.54
C THR A 702 -41.67 33.46 55.83
N ALA A 703 -42.55 34.36 56.27
CA ALA A 703 -43.41 34.13 57.43
C ALA A 703 -44.85 34.49 57.11
N SER A 704 -45.78 33.74 57.70
CA SER A 704 -47.22 34.02 57.69
C SER A 704 -47.79 33.90 59.11
N VAL A 705 -48.90 34.58 59.37
CA VAL A 705 -49.62 34.50 60.65
C VAL A 705 -50.89 33.68 60.42
N GLY A 706 -51.01 32.55 61.12
CA GLY A 706 -52.11 31.60 60.99
C GLY A 706 -53.28 31.85 61.95
N SER A 707 -53.06 32.59 63.03
CA SER A 707 -54.08 33.05 63.97
C SER A 707 -53.58 34.30 64.71
N GLY A 708 -54.49 35.22 65.04
CA GLY A 708 -54.17 36.49 65.71
C GLY A 708 -54.06 37.69 64.78
N SER A 709 -53.75 38.85 65.35
CA SER A 709 -53.78 40.17 64.70
C SER A 709 -52.41 40.72 64.29
N ALA A 710 -51.31 40.10 64.70
CA ALA A 710 -49.96 40.56 64.41
C ALA A 710 -49.63 40.49 62.89
N LEU A 711 -48.82 41.44 62.41
CA LEU A 711 -48.31 41.41 61.05
C LEU A 711 -47.11 40.46 60.93
N PRO A 712 -46.97 39.64 59.86
CA PRO A 712 -45.83 38.74 59.66
C PRO A 712 -44.45 39.45 59.69
N THR A 713 -44.41 40.75 59.41
CA THR A 713 -43.21 41.59 59.47
C THR A 713 -42.78 41.96 60.90
N ALA A 714 -43.56 41.60 61.92
CA ALA A 714 -43.18 41.81 63.32
C ALA A 714 -42.05 40.88 63.79
N TRP A 715 -41.75 39.82 63.05
CA TRP A 715 -40.67 38.88 63.33
C TRP A 715 -39.46 39.15 62.44
N ASN A 716 -38.29 39.14 63.06
CA ASN A 716 -37.03 39.07 62.34
C ASN A 716 -36.73 37.60 62.03
N LEU A 717 -36.72 37.26 60.75
CA LEU A 717 -36.34 35.94 60.27
C LEU A 717 -34.82 35.90 60.16
N SER A 718 -34.23 34.78 60.52
CA SER A 718 -32.79 34.56 60.36
C SER A 718 -32.49 33.12 60.01
N ALA A 719 -31.47 32.96 59.18
CA ALA A 719 -30.82 31.69 58.90
C ALA A 719 -29.34 31.87 59.25
N THR A 720 -28.90 31.32 60.38
CA THR A 720 -27.52 31.51 60.86
C THR A 720 -26.68 30.29 60.55
N GLY A 721 -25.64 30.46 59.73
CA GLY A 721 -24.67 29.41 59.44
C GLY A 721 -23.51 29.40 60.45
N PRO A 722 -22.67 28.35 60.45
CA PRO A 722 -21.47 28.27 61.27
C PRO A 722 -20.41 29.29 60.84
N SER A 723 -19.42 29.55 61.71
CA SER A 723 -18.31 30.46 61.42
C SER A 723 -17.57 30.06 60.14
N GLY A 724 -17.34 31.03 59.24
CA GLY A 724 -16.70 30.81 57.94
C GLY A 724 -17.66 30.52 56.79
N SER A 725 -18.95 30.32 57.05
CA SER A 725 -19.98 30.27 56.02
C SER A 725 -20.44 31.68 55.60
N ALA A 726 -21.04 31.79 54.42
CA ALA A 726 -21.70 33.02 53.97
C ALA A 726 -22.86 33.36 54.92
N ALA A 727 -23.00 34.64 55.24
CA ALA A 727 -24.09 35.12 56.08
C ALA A 727 -25.44 34.74 55.45
N GLY A 728 -26.25 33.99 56.19
CA GLY A 728 -27.57 33.61 55.73
C GLY A 728 -28.56 34.78 55.75
N PRO A 729 -29.75 34.60 55.17
CA PRO A 729 -30.78 35.62 55.16
C PRO A 729 -31.16 36.08 56.57
N THR A 730 -31.27 37.41 56.73
CA THR A 730 -31.78 38.04 57.95
C THR A 730 -32.62 39.27 57.60
N GLY A 731 -33.78 39.40 58.22
CA GLY A 731 -34.70 40.51 58.02
C GLY A 731 -36.16 40.08 58.15
N THR A 732 -37.05 41.02 57.83
CA THR A 732 -38.50 40.75 57.80
C THR A 732 -38.89 40.06 56.50
N THR A 733 -40.01 39.33 56.50
CA THR A 733 -40.54 38.65 55.31
C THR A 733 -40.71 39.66 54.15
N GLY A 734 -40.26 39.28 52.94
CA GLY A 734 -40.29 40.14 51.74
C GLY A 734 -39.17 41.20 51.66
N SER A 735 -38.33 41.35 52.69
CA SER A 735 -37.18 42.25 52.63
C SER A 735 -36.05 41.71 51.74
N THR A 736 -35.19 42.60 51.23
CA THR A 736 -33.99 42.21 50.47
C THR A 736 -32.98 41.43 51.31
N GLY A 737 -33.02 41.56 52.65
CA GLY A 737 -32.21 40.79 53.59
C GLY A 737 -32.73 39.36 53.80
N ALA A 738 -34.02 39.12 53.63
CA ALA A 738 -34.65 37.79 53.77
C ALA A 738 -34.86 37.06 52.42
N THR A 739 -34.67 37.74 51.29
CA THR A 739 -35.02 37.22 49.96
C THR A 739 -33.79 36.93 49.10
N ASN A 740 -33.75 35.75 48.49
CA ASN A 740 -32.76 35.31 47.50
C ASN A 740 -31.30 35.54 47.93
N ARG A 741 -30.98 35.27 49.19
CA ARG A 741 -29.64 35.49 49.74
C ARG A 741 -28.73 34.32 49.42
N THR A 742 -27.54 34.61 48.89
CA THR A 742 -26.53 33.58 48.64
C THR A 742 -26.02 32.99 49.94
N VAL A 743 -26.01 31.67 50.03
CA VAL A 743 -25.56 30.90 51.19
C VAL A 743 -24.52 29.87 50.79
N THR A 744 -23.72 29.39 51.75
CA THR A 744 -22.76 28.32 51.52
C THR A 744 -23.51 26.99 51.40
N PRO A 745 -23.40 26.25 50.28
CA PRO A 745 -24.07 24.96 50.14
C PRO A 745 -23.52 23.90 51.10
N ALA A 746 -24.27 22.80 51.26
CA ALA A 746 -23.97 21.67 52.15
C ALA A 746 -23.68 22.06 53.61
N THR A 747 -24.06 23.28 54.00
CA THR A 747 -23.86 23.84 55.34
C THR A 747 -25.20 23.98 56.03
N GLY A 748 -25.27 23.59 57.30
CA GLY A 748 -26.48 23.73 58.12
C GLY A 748 -26.71 25.19 58.51
N TYR A 749 -27.84 25.75 58.10
CA TYR A 749 -28.32 27.06 58.52
C TYR A 749 -29.43 26.88 59.55
N GLN A 750 -29.22 27.47 60.73
CA GLN A 750 -30.18 27.47 61.82
C GLN A 750 -31.27 28.51 61.54
N LEU A 751 -32.49 28.03 61.28
CA LEU A 751 -33.65 28.87 61.05
C LEU A 751 -34.24 29.34 62.37
N ALA A 752 -34.56 30.63 62.46
CA ALA A 752 -35.23 31.21 63.60
C ALA A 752 -36.16 32.35 63.19
N ALA A 753 -37.32 32.42 63.82
CA ALA A 753 -38.20 33.58 63.81
C ALA A 753 -38.17 34.18 65.22
N THR A 754 -37.52 35.33 65.36
CA THR A 754 -37.29 35.98 66.66
C THR A 754 -37.95 37.35 66.70
N GLY A 755 -38.18 37.87 67.90
CA GLY A 755 -39.01 39.06 68.08
C GLY A 755 -40.50 38.74 67.96
N GLY A 756 -41.29 39.74 67.56
CA GLY A 756 -42.75 39.68 67.57
C GLY A 756 -43.35 39.64 68.98
N PRO A 757 -44.70 39.61 69.09
CA PRO A 757 -45.36 39.54 70.39
C PRO A 757 -45.14 38.18 71.08
N GLY A 758 -44.86 38.20 72.39
CA GLY A 758 -44.60 36.99 73.18
C GLY A 758 -45.79 36.02 73.29
N THR A 759 -46.99 36.44 72.87
CA THR A 759 -48.21 35.64 72.78
C THR A 759 -48.23 34.67 71.59
N TYR A 760 -47.23 34.72 70.70
CA TYR A 760 -47.18 33.84 69.53
C TYR A 760 -46.11 32.77 69.68
N VAL A 761 -46.37 31.61 69.07
CA VAL A 761 -45.41 30.53 68.86
C VAL A 761 -45.18 30.34 67.36
N ALA A 762 -43.94 30.03 66.99
CA ALA A 762 -43.59 29.65 65.63
C ALA A 762 -43.86 28.15 65.44
N GLY A 763 -44.52 27.80 64.34
CA GLY A 763 -44.65 26.41 63.90
C GLY A 763 -43.35 25.84 63.32
N ALA A 764 -43.43 24.61 62.81
CA ALA A 764 -42.32 24.00 62.08
C ALA A 764 -42.05 24.75 60.76
N TRP A 765 -40.78 24.85 60.39
CA TRP A 765 -40.38 25.39 59.09
C TRP A 765 -40.65 24.38 57.98
N THR A 766 -41.15 24.86 56.85
CA THR A 766 -41.30 24.09 55.62
C THR A 766 -40.45 24.71 54.54
N CYS A 767 -39.54 23.93 53.95
CA CYS A 767 -38.66 24.40 52.90
C CYS A 767 -38.92 23.65 51.60
N ALA A 768 -38.88 24.35 50.47
CA ALA A 768 -38.95 23.76 49.14
C ALA A 768 -37.88 24.37 48.23
N ASP A 769 -37.29 23.55 47.37
CA ASP A 769 -36.34 24.01 46.35
C ASP A 769 -37.04 24.62 45.12
N GLN A 770 -36.27 25.03 44.13
CA GLN A 770 -36.76 25.65 42.90
C GLN A 770 -37.68 24.75 42.07
N ASP A 771 -37.62 23.43 42.28
CA ASP A 771 -38.41 22.44 41.57
C ASP A 771 -39.66 22.04 42.41
N GLY A 772 -39.89 22.69 43.55
CA GLY A 772 -41.00 22.42 44.47
C GLY A 772 -40.78 21.20 45.37
N SER A 773 -39.58 20.61 45.36
CA SER A 773 -39.25 19.44 46.18
C SER A 773 -39.01 19.87 47.62
N ALA A 774 -39.60 19.13 48.57
CA ALA A 774 -39.44 19.41 49.98
C ALA A 774 -37.97 19.26 50.40
N VAL A 775 -37.40 20.30 51.01
CA VAL A 775 -36.07 20.29 51.61
C VAL A 775 -36.22 20.00 53.09
N THR A 776 -35.54 18.96 53.56
CA THR A 776 -35.66 18.53 54.95
C THR A 776 -35.15 19.60 55.91
N VAL A 777 -35.99 19.99 56.86
CA VAL A 777 -35.61 20.77 58.04
C VAL A 777 -35.61 19.84 59.24
N THR A 778 -34.51 19.82 59.99
CA THR A 778 -34.42 19.01 61.22
C THR A 778 -35.40 19.52 62.28
N SER A 779 -35.74 18.70 63.28
CA SER A 779 -36.56 19.11 64.43
C SER A 779 -35.97 20.30 65.20
N GLY A 780 -34.64 20.49 65.13
CA GLY A 780 -33.94 21.64 65.69
C GLY A 780 -33.98 22.90 64.83
N GLY A 781 -34.61 22.90 63.64
CA GLY A 781 -34.67 24.05 62.75
C GLY A 781 -33.46 24.25 61.83
N LEU A 782 -32.61 23.23 61.67
CA LEU A 782 -31.46 23.27 60.77
C LEU A 782 -31.87 22.84 59.35
N VAL A 783 -31.49 23.63 58.34
CA VAL A 783 -31.66 23.31 56.90
C VAL A 783 -30.30 23.32 56.18
N SER A 784 -30.06 22.35 55.28
CA SER A 784 -28.86 22.30 54.45
C SER A 784 -29.25 22.26 52.97
N LEU A 785 -28.58 23.07 52.15
CA LEU A 785 -28.96 23.29 50.75
C LEU A 785 -27.97 22.62 49.81
N VAL A 786 -28.47 22.13 48.67
CA VAL A 786 -27.62 21.59 47.61
C VAL A 786 -26.93 22.74 46.85
N ALA A 787 -25.74 22.48 46.30
CA ALA A 787 -25.05 23.47 45.47
C ALA A 787 -25.92 23.87 44.26
N GLY A 788 -26.07 25.19 44.05
CA GLY A 788 -26.88 25.78 42.98
C GLY A 788 -28.39 25.73 43.15
N SER A 789 -28.92 25.23 44.28
CA SER A 789 -30.36 25.27 44.56
C SER A 789 -30.82 26.64 45.06
N ALA A 790 -32.04 27.05 44.70
CA ALA A 790 -32.73 28.17 45.31
C ALA A 790 -33.86 27.62 46.20
N VAL A 791 -33.75 27.81 47.51
CA VAL A 791 -34.68 27.25 48.50
C VAL A 791 -35.49 28.35 49.16
N ASN A 792 -36.79 28.14 49.27
CA ASN A 792 -37.71 28.99 50.03
C ASN A 792 -38.15 28.24 51.29
N CYS A 793 -37.90 28.82 52.46
CA CYS A 793 -38.33 28.32 53.75
C CYS A 793 -39.42 29.22 54.33
N ALA A 794 -40.54 28.63 54.74
CA ALA A 794 -41.69 29.31 55.31
C ALA A 794 -41.94 28.86 56.75
N VAL A 795 -42.38 29.79 57.60
CA VAL A 795 -42.87 29.50 58.96
C VAL A 795 -44.24 30.12 59.18
N THR A 796 -45.12 29.40 59.87
CA THR A 796 -46.43 29.93 60.29
C THR A 796 -46.42 30.23 61.79
N LEU A 797 -46.80 31.45 62.13
CA LEU A 797 -46.84 31.98 63.50
C LEU A 797 -48.28 31.95 63.99
N ARG A 798 -48.50 31.55 65.25
CA ARG A 798 -49.86 31.37 65.78
C ARG A 798 -49.95 31.80 67.23
N THR A 799 -51.08 32.40 67.60
CA THR A 799 -51.50 32.66 68.99
C THR A 799 -52.71 31.82 69.36
N ALA A 800 -53.02 31.72 70.65
CA ALA A 800 -54.29 31.28 71.18
C ALA A 800 -55.05 32.50 71.73
N THR A 801 -56.31 32.34 72.10
CA THR A 801 -57.07 33.39 72.80
C THR A 801 -57.69 32.88 74.08
N LEU A 802 -57.75 33.77 75.08
CA LEU A 802 -58.43 33.53 76.35
C LEU A 802 -59.51 34.58 76.52
N THR A 803 -60.72 34.13 76.81
CA THR A 803 -61.84 34.98 77.19
C THR A 803 -62.06 34.83 78.68
N LEU A 804 -61.82 35.90 79.43
CA LEU A 804 -61.97 35.91 80.88
C LEU A 804 -63.17 36.75 81.28
N LEU A 805 -64.11 36.14 81.98
CA LEU A 805 -65.43 36.69 82.27
C LEU A 805 -65.68 36.77 83.78
N LYS A 806 -66.71 37.52 84.13
CA LYS A 806 -67.17 37.68 85.50
C LYS A 806 -68.67 37.41 85.52
N ASN A 807 -69.08 36.46 86.35
CA ASN A 807 -70.48 36.25 86.68
C ASN A 807 -70.75 36.66 88.13
N VAL A 808 -71.74 37.52 88.31
CA VAL A 808 -72.21 37.93 89.64
C VAL A 808 -73.62 37.39 89.83
N VAL A 809 -73.77 36.35 90.66
CA VAL A 809 -75.03 35.59 90.82
C VAL A 809 -76.14 36.47 91.39
N THR A 810 -75.85 37.17 92.49
CA THR A 810 -76.77 38.13 93.12
C THR A 810 -76.18 39.55 93.03
N PRO A 811 -76.38 40.28 91.91
CA PRO A 811 -75.83 41.62 91.74
C PRO A 811 -76.50 42.63 92.69
N SER A 812 -75.72 43.57 93.21
CA SER A 812 -76.19 44.72 93.98
C SER A 812 -75.93 46.01 93.19
N ALA A 813 -76.65 47.10 93.47
CA ALA A 813 -76.41 48.39 92.83
C ALA A 813 -74.93 48.79 93.00
N GLY A 814 -74.22 49.00 91.90
CA GLY A 814 -72.79 49.32 91.88
C GLY A 814 -71.82 48.12 91.92
N PHE A 815 -72.32 46.86 91.84
CA PHE A 815 -71.52 45.63 91.84
C PHE A 815 -72.01 44.66 90.74
N THR A 816 -71.70 44.98 89.49
CA THR A 816 -71.94 44.15 88.29
C THR A 816 -70.64 43.53 87.78
N ALA A 817 -70.69 42.66 86.77
CA ALA A 817 -69.50 42.03 86.19
C ALA A 817 -68.36 43.03 85.85
N SER A 818 -68.69 44.21 85.32
CA SER A 818 -67.73 45.26 84.93
C SER A 818 -67.05 45.98 86.08
N THR A 819 -67.50 45.77 87.31
CA THR A 819 -66.88 46.34 88.52
C THR A 819 -65.70 45.51 89.02
N TRP A 820 -65.46 44.36 88.39
CA TRP A 820 -64.31 43.51 88.64
C TRP A 820 -63.30 43.68 87.52
N ASN A 821 -62.02 43.69 87.88
CA ASN A 821 -60.93 43.47 86.96
C ASN A 821 -60.59 41.98 86.97
N VAL A 822 -60.72 41.35 85.82
CA VAL A 822 -60.30 39.97 85.61
C VAL A 822 -58.95 39.98 84.93
N THR A 823 -58.01 39.21 85.47
CA THR A 823 -56.61 39.24 85.08
C THR A 823 -56.12 37.84 84.76
N ALA A 824 -55.41 37.69 83.64
CA ALA A 824 -54.60 36.51 83.35
C ALA A 824 -53.12 36.90 83.41
N THR A 825 -52.42 36.34 84.40
CA THR A 825 -51.00 36.58 84.63
C THR A 825 -50.22 35.39 84.08
N PRO A 826 -49.39 35.55 83.03
CA PRO A 826 -48.57 34.44 82.54
C PRO A 826 -47.50 34.06 83.57
N THR A 827 -47.21 32.77 83.67
CA THR A 827 -45.99 32.31 84.32
C THR A 827 -44.75 32.85 83.59
N THR A 828 -43.66 33.13 84.31
CA THR A 828 -42.46 33.72 83.71
C THR A 828 -41.83 32.77 82.69
N LEU A 829 -41.64 33.24 81.45
CA LEU A 829 -40.93 32.51 80.41
C LEU A 829 -39.60 33.21 80.09
N SER A 830 -38.49 32.51 80.30
CA SER A 830 -37.15 33.07 80.07
C SER A 830 -37.01 33.59 78.63
N GLY A 831 -36.54 34.84 78.49
CA GLY A 831 -36.29 35.46 77.18
C GLY A 831 -37.52 35.89 76.39
N VAL A 832 -38.74 35.73 76.93
CA VAL A 832 -39.98 36.12 76.25
C VAL A 832 -40.84 36.98 77.18
N SER A 833 -41.09 38.22 76.78
CA SER A 833 -42.04 39.09 77.50
C SER A 833 -43.46 38.78 77.05
N ILE A 834 -44.24 38.17 77.95
CA ILE A 834 -45.68 37.94 77.76
C ILE A 834 -46.41 38.93 78.68
N PRO A 835 -47.29 39.81 78.14
CA PRO A 835 -47.98 40.79 78.97
C PRO A 835 -48.97 40.11 79.92
N THR A 836 -49.12 40.68 81.13
CA THR A 836 -50.28 40.40 81.99
C THR A 836 -51.48 41.12 81.41
N GLU A 837 -52.56 40.37 81.17
CA GLU A 837 -53.75 40.91 80.54
C GLU A 837 -54.84 41.12 81.59
N THR A 838 -55.16 42.38 81.86
CA THR A 838 -56.28 42.78 82.73
C THR A 838 -57.37 43.41 81.87
N ARG A 839 -58.62 42.98 82.09
CA ARG A 839 -59.81 43.56 81.46
C ARG A 839 -60.88 43.79 82.51
N ALA A 840 -61.79 44.73 82.23
CA ALA A 840 -63.04 44.80 82.98
C ALA A 840 -63.83 43.51 82.76
N GLY A 841 -64.39 42.96 83.84
CA GLY A 841 -65.21 41.76 83.80
C GLY A 841 -66.46 41.98 82.96
N ALA A 842 -66.92 40.92 82.32
CA ALA A 842 -68.16 40.95 81.55
C ALA A 842 -68.91 39.64 81.75
N GLU A 843 -70.24 39.70 81.67
CA GLU A 843 -71.07 38.50 81.62
C GLU A 843 -70.90 37.79 80.27
N TYR A 844 -71.20 36.50 80.25
CA TYR A 844 -71.12 35.69 79.03
C TYR A 844 -72.15 36.13 77.98
N SER A 845 -71.71 36.23 76.73
CA SER A 845 -72.54 36.51 75.56
C SER A 845 -72.40 35.40 74.52
N SER A 846 -73.51 34.86 74.03
CA SER A 846 -73.51 33.88 72.94
C SER A 846 -73.04 34.47 71.60
N ALA A 847 -73.04 35.80 71.45
CA ALA A 847 -72.45 36.50 70.31
C ALA A 847 -70.92 36.68 70.43
N GLY A 848 -70.32 36.18 71.53
CA GLY A 848 -68.91 36.36 71.87
C GLY A 848 -68.65 37.60 72.73
N ASN A 849 -67.46 37.66 73.33
CA ASN A 849 -67.04 38.72 74.26
C ASN A 849 -65.69 39.33 73.83
N PRO A 850 -65.58 39.95 72.63
CA PRO A 850 -64.30 40.39 72.07
C PRO A 850 -63.53 41.37 72.97
N ALA A 851 -64.23 42.23 73.75
CA ALA A 851 -63.59 43.14 74.71
C ALA A 851 -62.93 42.43 75.91
N SER A 852 -63.35 41.21 76.20
CA SER A 852 -62.82 40.35 77.27
C SER A 852 -61.99 39.19 76.74
N THR A 853 -61.77 39.14 75.42
CA THR A 853 -60.91 38.16 74.74
C THR A 853 -59.57 38.81 74.43
N PHE A 854 -58.48 38.15 74.79
CA PHE A 854 -57.13 38.62 74.48
C PHE A 854 -56.27 37.46 73.98
N GLU A 855 -55.21 37.83 73.24
CA GLU A 855 -54.24 36.88 72.73
C GLU A 855 -53.38 36.36 73.88
N VAL A 856 -53.24 35.04 73.95
CA VAL A 856 -52.39 34.36 74.93
C VAL A 856 -51.44 33.43 74.20
N ARG A 857 -50.23 33.30 74.75
CA ARG A 857 -49.27 32.29 74.33
C ARG A 857 -49.89 30.88 74.43
N PRO A 858 -50.02 30.14 73.31
CA PRO A 858 -50.51 28.77 73.32
C PRO A 858 -49.75 27.88 74.28
N ASP A 859 -50.46 26.94 74.91
CA ASP A 859 -49.91 25.89 75.78
C ASP A 859 -49.05 26.42 76.96
N HIS A 860 -49.16 27.72 77.24
CA HIS A 860 -48.44 28.38 78.31
C HIS A 860 -49.33 28.51 79.55
N THR A 861 -48.73 28.45 80.73
CA THR A 861 -49.47 28.52 81.99
C THR A 861 -49.77 29.96 82.39
N TYR A 862 -51.03 30.23 82.75
CA TYR A 862 -51.52 31.50 83.26
C TYR A 862 -52.22 31.30 84.61
N THR A 863 -51.99 32.20 85.55
CA THR A 863 -52.77 32.31 86.77
C THR A 863 -53.89 33.32 86.56
N LEU A 864 -55.13 32.86 86.69
CA LEU A 864 -56.32 33.69 86.62
C LEU A 864 -56.60 34.30 88.00
N SER A 865 -56.91 35.58 88.04
CA SER A 865 -57.35 36.24 89.26
C SER A 865 -58.44 37.26 88.98
N GLU A 866 -59.24 37.55 89.99
CA GLU A 866 -60.15 38.68 89.97
C GLU A 866 -59.87 39.61 91.15
N ALA A 867 -60.08 40.90 90.93
CA ALA A 867 -60.06 41.92 91.98
C ALA A 867 -61.16 42.93 91.70
N LEU A 868 -61.69 43.57 92.74
CA LEU A 868 -62.57 44.71 92.54
C LEU A 868 -61.78 45.85 91.89
N ALA A 869 -62.36 46.50 90.89
CA ALA A 869 -61.74 47.64 90.23
C ALA A 869 -61.52 48.81 91.21
N ASN A 870 -62.35 48.92 92.26
CA ASN A 870 -62.13 49.79 93.40
C ASN A 870 -61.86 48.96 94.69
N PRO A 871 -60.62 48.96 95.22
CA PRO A 871 -60.26 48.19 96.40
C PRO A 871 -60.86 48.73 97.71
N SER A 872 -61.45 49.93 97.71
CA SER A 872 -62.03 50.58 98.91
C SER A 872 -63.50 50.20 99.18
N SER A 873 -64.03 49.20 98.45
CA SER A 873 -65.41 48.73 98.63
C SER A 873 -65.62 47.99 99.95
N THR A 874 -66.66 48.35 100.70
CA THR A 874 -67.03 47.72 101.98
C THR A 874 -68.02 46.55 101.85
N ILE A 875 -68.55 46.30 100.65
CA ILE A 875 -69.43 45.14 100.39
C ILE A 875 -68.57 43.95 100.00
N ALA A 876 -68.70 42.85 100.76
CA ALA A 876 -67.98 41.61 100.53
C ALA A 876 -68.80 40.66 99.65
N TYR A 877 -68.23 40.28 98.51
CA TYR A 877 -68.64 39.16 97.68
C TYR A 877 -67.66 38.01 97.91
N ARG A 878 -68.17 36.77 97.99
CA ARG A 878 -67.32 35.58 98.01
C ARG A 878 -67.24 34.98 96.61
N GLN A 879 -66.07 34.51 96.24
CA GLN A 879 -65.91 33.67 95.06
C GLN A 879 -66.50 32.29 95.36
N LEU A 880 -67.47 31.87 94.54
CA LEU A 880 -68.10 30.55 94.63
C LEU A 880 -67.32 29.52 93.81
N ALA A 881 -66.93 29.90 92.59
CA ALA A 881 -66.24 29.01 91.67
C ALA A 881 -65.44 29.82 90.65
N LEU A 882 -64.40 29.21 90.12
CA LEU A 882 -63.90 29.52 88.78
C LEU A 882 -64.46 28.44 87.86
N GLN A 883 -65.03 28.83 86.73
CA GLN A 883 -65.65 27.90 85.78
C GLN A 883 -65.07 28.07 84.40
N ARG A 884 -64.93 26.96 83.67
CA ARG A 884 -64.58 26.93 82.24
C ARG A 884 -65.83 26.57 81.43
N LEU A 885 -65.98 27.18 80.26
CA LEU A 885 -66.97 26.74 79.27
C LEU A 885 -66.42 25.54 78.50
N SER A 886 -67.03 24.38 78.66
CA SER A 886 -66.73 23.15 77.90
C SER A 886 -68.02 22.67 77.24
N ASP A 887 -68.01 22.51 75.91
CA ASP A 887 -69.16 22.03 75.13
C ASP A 887 -70.48 22.78 75.41
N GLY A 888 -70.38 24.09 75.65
CA GLY A 888 -71.53 24.96 75.94
C GLY A 888 -72.02 24.91 77.40
N VAL A 889 -71.40 24.10 78.25
CA VAL A 889 -71.75 23.95 79.67
C VAL A 889 -70.64 24.53 80.55
N TRP A 890 -71.02 25.19 81.64
CA TRP A 890 -70.07 25.70 82.63
C TRP A 890 -69.67 24.60 83.61
N VAL A 891 -68.37 24.33 83.69
CA VAL A 891 -67.78 23.31 84.56
C VAL A 891 -66.82 23.98 85.53
N ASP A 892 -66.92 23.67 86.83
CA ASP A 892 -65.99 24.19 87.84
C ASP A 892 -64.55 23.71 87.55
N VAL A 893 -63.57 24.59 87.77
CA VAL A 893 -62.15 24.25 87.69
C VAL A 893 -61.49 24.39 89.06
N GLU A 894 -60.70 23.38 89.41
CA GLU A 894 -60.12 23.24 90.75
C GLU A 894 -58.95 24.19 91.01
N SER A 895 -58.37 24.76 89.95
CA SER A 895 -57.20 25.64 90.03
C SER A 895 -57.43 26.93 89.25
N THR A 896 -56.93 28.04 89.80
CA THR A 896 -56.79 29.31 89.09
C THR A 896 -55.61 29.31 88.12
N GLU A 897 -54.71 28.33 88.24
CA GLU A 897 -53.63 28.09 87.28
C GLU A 897 -54.14 27.22 86.13
N ILE A 898 -54.12 27.78 84.92
CA ILE A 898 -54.64 27.15 83.71
C ILE A 898 -53.57 27.13 82.62
N THR A 899 -53.56 26.07 81.82
CA THR A 899 -52.80 26.05 80.56
C THR A 899 -53.67 26.69 79.47
N ALA A 900 -53.14 27.71 78.79
CA ALA A 900 -53.79 28.30 77.63
C ALA A 900 -54.03 27.24 76.56
N PRO A 901 -55.11 27.36 75.76
CA PRO A 901 -55.43 26.34 74.78
C PRO A 901 -54.38 26.32 73.64
N ALA A 902 -54.43 25.27 72.83
CA ALA A 902 -53.52 25.11 71.71
C ALA A 902 -53.66 26.27 70.71
N ALA A 903 -52.62 26.45 69.88
CA ALA A 903 -52.56 27.53 68.92
C ALA A 903 -53.77 27.55 67.97
N GLY A 904 -54.41 28.72 67.82
CA GLY A 904 -55.61 28.92 67.03
C GLY A 904 -56.93 28.59 67.74
N GLN A 905 -56.89 28.16 69.00
CA GLN A 905 -58.08 27.87 69.80
C GLN A 905 -58.39 28.99 70.81
N THR A 906 -59.62 28.97 71.31
CA THR A 906 -60.12 29.89 72.34
C THR A 906 -60.58 29.11 73.57
N ALA A 907 -60.18 29.56 74.77
CA ALA A 907 -60.72 29.05 76.03
C ALA A 907 -61.51 30.16 76.72
N VAL A 908 -62.64 29.81 77.33
CA VAL A 908 -63.51 30.78 78.02
C VAL A 908 -63.63 30.38 79.50
N TYR A 909 -63.29 31.30 80.39
CA TYR A 909 -63.39 31.12 81.83
C TYR A 909 -64.25 32.23 82.44
N ARG A 910 -64.92 31.94 83.56
CA ARG A 910 -65.63 32.93 84.36
C ARG A 910 -65.39 32.76 85.85
N PHE A 911 -65.17 33.87 86.56
CA PHE A 911 -65.25 33.89 88.01
C PHE A 911 -66.71 34.08 88.45
N VAL A 912 -67.23 33.17 89.26
CA VAL A 912 -68.60 33.20 89.77
C VAL A 912 -68.58 33.71 91.21
N ASN A 913 -69.13 34.89 91.46
CA ASN A 913 -69.22 35.45 92.82
C ASN A 913 -70.66 35.63 93.23
N ASP A 914 -70.88 35.50 94.53
CA ASP A 914 -72.17 35.76 95.16
C ASP A 914 -72.00 36.59 96.42
N LYS A 915 -73.07 37.27 96.81
CA LYS A 915 -73.09 38.15 97.97
C LYS A 915 -72.94 37.31 99.24
N ILE A 916 -72.10 37.75 100.20
CA ILE A 916 -72.00 37.05 101.50
C ILE A 916 -73.35 37.19 102.24
N PRO A 917 -74.01 36.09 102.67
CA PRO A 917 -75.27 36.15 103.42
C PRO A 917 -75.10 36.92 104.74
N ALA A 918 -76.07 37.75 105.10
CA ALA A 918 -76.06 38.47 106.39
C ALA A 918 -76.26 37.49 107.56
N VAL A 919 -75.52 37.69 108.66
CA VAL A 919 -75.63 36.89 109.90
C VAL A 919 -76.97 37.15 110.59
N VAL A 920 -77.75 36.11 110.86
CA VAL A 920 -79.05 36.19 111.58
C VAL A 920 -78.93 35.52 112.95
N LEU A 921 -79.25 36.23 114.03
CA LEU A 921 -79.38 35.68 115.40
C LEU A 921 -80.87 35.42 115.75
N PRO A 922 -81.19 34.34 116.49
CA PRO A 922 -82.54 33.74 116.53
C PRO A 922 -83.50 34.36 117.56
N LEU A 923 -84.80 34.35 117.22
CA LEU A 923 -85.94 34.68 118.07
C LEU A 923 -86.35 33.49 118.96
N THR A 924 -86.18 33.57 120.29
CA THR A 924 -87.11 33.14 121.38
C THR A 924 -86.41 33.01 122.75
N GLY A 925 -86.95 33.67 123.79
CA GLY A 925 -86.82 33.26 125.21
C GLY A 925 -86.21 34.27 126.21
N GLY A 926 -87.03 34.88 127.08
CA GLY A 926 -86.61 35.47 128.38
C GLY A 926 -87.39 36.72 128.85
N THR A 927 -88.23 36.58 129.88
CA THR A 927 -89.18 37.56 130.46
C THR A 927 -88.53 38.61 131.40
N SER A 928 -88.70 39.93 131.16
CA SER A 928 -88.26 40.98 132.13
C SER A 928 -88.83 42.41 131.92
N THR A 929 -89.49 42.74 130.82
CA THR A 929 -89.84 44.16 130.54
C THR A 929 -91.07 44.65 131.30
N ASP A 930 -92.08 43.80 131.48
CA ASP A 930 -93.37 44.23 132.06
C ASP A 930 -93.28 44.57 133.56
N VAL A 931 -92.39 43.89 134.30
CA VAL A 931 -92.14 44.16 135.72
C VAL A 931 -91.49 45.54 135.91
N PHE A 932 -90.66 45.98 134.97
CA PHE A 932 -89.95 47.25 135.07
C PHE A 932 -90.88 48.46 134.87
N LEU A 933 -91.85 48.33 133.95
CA LEU A 933 -92.78 49.42 133.63
C LEU A 933 -93.87 49.63 134.69
N ILE A 934 -94.39 48.55 135.29
CA ILE A 934 -95.41 48.63 136.35
C ILE A 934 -94.80 49.24 137.62
N SER A 935 -93.56 48.87 137.95
CA SER A 935 -92.83 49.39 139.12
C SER A 935 -92.48 50.88 138.98
N GLY A 936 -92.09 51.31 137.77
CA GLY A 936 -91.78 52.71 137.49
C GLY A 936 -93.00 53.64 137.55
N ALA A 937 -94.16 53.18 137.08
CA ALA A 937 -95.40 53.97 137.09
C ALA A 937 -95.95 54.20 138.52
N LEU A 938 -95.87 53.18 139.38
CA LEU A 938 -96.29 53.29 140.79
C LEU A 938 -95.43 54.26 141.59
N LEU A 939 -94.12 54.34 141.33
CA LEU A 939 -93.20 55.25 142.00
C LEU A 939 -93.46 56.73 141.63
N LEU A 940 -93.79 57.00 140.36
CA LEU A 940 -94.12 58.33 139.85
C LEU A 940 -95.46 58.85 140.42
N ALA A 941 -96.46 57.99 140.58
CA ALA A 941 -97.74 58.35 141.20
C ALA A 941 -97.59 58.70 142.70
N LEU A 942 -96.74 57.97 143.42
CA LEU A 942 -96.45 58.22 144.85
C LEU A 942 -95.69 59.54 145.05
N MET A 943 -94.76 59.86 144.16
CA MET A 943 -94.03 61.14 144.16
C MET A 943 -94.95 62.34 143.87
N ALA A 944 -95.91 62.20 142.95
CA ALA A 944 -96.92 63.23 142.68
C ALA A 944 -97.87 63.46 143.88
N GLY A 945 -98.23 62.39 144.59
CA GLY A 945 -99.03 62.46 145.83
C GLY A 945 -98.30 63.14 147.00
N LEU A 946 -97.01 62.83 147.18
CA LEU A 946 -96.16 63.45 148.21
C LEU A 946 -95.88 64.93 147.94
N ALA A 947 -95.70 65.32 146.67
CA ALA A 947 -95.53 66.73 146.28
C ALA A 947 -96.83 67.54 146.50
N PHE A 948 -98.00 66.96 146.23
CA PHE A 948 -99.29 67.60 146.50
C PHE A 948 -99.56 67.72 148.02
N TRP A 949 -99.18 66.71 148.81
CA TRP A 949 -99.28 66.75 150.27
C TRP A 949 -98.32 67.78 150.91
N GLN A 950 -97.07 67.89 150.44
CA GLN A 950 -96.12 68.90 150.91
C GLN A 950 -96.57 70.33 150.57
N ARG A 951 -97.19 70.56 149.40
CA ARG A 951 -97.72 71.88 149.03
C ARG A 951 -98.94 72.27 149.88
N ARG A 952 -99.78 71.29 150.26
CA ARG A 952 -100.90 71.49 151.22
C ARG A 952 -100.44 71.69 152.67
N ARG A 953 -99.21 71.30 153.02
CA ARG A 953 -98.66 71.43 154.39
C ARG A 953 -97.92 72.76 154.62
N ARG A 954 -97.36 73.39 153.57
CA ARG A 954 -96.71 74.71 153.68
C ARG A 954 -97.68 75.91 153.68
N THR A 955 -98.98 75.68 153.59
CA THR A 955 -100.03 76.67 153.84
C THR A 955 -100.46 76.77 155.31
N ARG A 956 -99.73 76.15 156.27
CA ARG A 956 -99.94 76.29 157.72
C ARG A 956 -98.59 76.29 158.45
N ILE A 957 -98.33 77.30 159.31
CA ILE A 957 -97.10 77.65 160.08
C ILE A 957 -96.28 78.74 159.36
N GLN A 958 -96.00 79.95 159.86
CA GLN A 958 -96.51 80.81 160.93
C GLN A 958 -95.66 82.10 160.87
N HIS A 959 -96.26 83.21 161.32
CA HIS A 959 -95.72 84.56 161.42
C HIS A 959 -94.57 84.70 162.44
N THR A 960 -93.54 85.44 162.05
CA THR A 960 -93.10 86.70 162.69
C THR A 960 -92.72 87.68 161.60
#